data_AF-W5WIL0-F1
#
_entry.id   AF-W5WIL0-F1
#
_cell.length_a   1.000
_cell.length_b   1.000
_cell.length_c   1.000
_cell.angle_alpha   90.00
_cell.angle_beta   90.00
_cell.angle_gamma   90.00
#
_symmetry.space_group_name_H-M   'P 1'
#
loop_
_entity.id
_entity.type
_entity.pdbx_description
1 polymer ?
#
loop_
_entity_poly.entity_id
_entity_poly.type
_entity_poly.pdbx_seq_one_letter_code
_entity_poly.pdbx_strand_id
1 'polypeptide(L)'
;MWADGVPNLVIGLREGLEIGLVVSILLAAVRKAAPGRSTAPIWLGVLAAALLSLGFGAVLAFSRAELTLTAQAVFGGLLSLAAVGLVTWMIFWMRRTARGLSAELREQVGQALSVGTGALALTAFLAVAREGLETALFLWTTVQASGDTVAPLVGAAIGLAVALLLCWLIVRSSVRLNLGAFFSRTAVLLVVIAAGVLAYGLGELQTAGIIPGRNWLAFDLSTVLSTDSWWVSLISGITNLSPRMTVLQVATYLAYAAIVLYALLRRPSAEHSTVDKAEPVARKPLPRWVYVGAAVGVPVLAVGAFALLTSSSEASTNQQVTVTATGCASDWTGTAAGRSTITVLNKSGHGGEIYLIRSTDGAVIGEIEGLGPGTKRSITVDLTPGQYAWRCLVPGELDQVSPAASVNGGSGQAAVPAVVPVSEKDLQGPTESYTAYVADKLTALATQTDQLRARLAAGDLDGAKAAWLTAQLTWQRIGAAYGSFEDLGNAIAGLPQGLPEGTADPGFTGLHRVEFGLWHGQGAAELTPIAAKLHEDVLALQQKLPTIKTDVKDLPLRAHEILEDSLRRGLMGLSDQGAGAAYAETAADVEATNAVLDRLADLLTARRPDLLPKARAQLSELAESLQGRTNSAPLADRQRVQSRLGAALETLSAIPTLLEVRAA
;
A
#
# COMPACT_ATOMS: atom_id res chain seq x y z
N MET A 1 18.88 20.65 -7.36
CA MET A 1 18.91 20.03 -8.71
C MET A 1 20.15 19.17 -8.94
N TRP A 2 21.38 19.68 -9.02
CA TRP A 2 22.56 18.82 -9.25
C TRP A 2 22.96 17.99 -8.02
N ALA A 3 22.77 18.58 -6.84
CA ALA A 3 23.08 18.00 -5.55
C ALA A 3 22.31 16.70 -5.24
N ASP A 4 21.02 16.70 -5.52
CA ASP A 4 20.08 15.62 -5.17
C ASP A 4 20.20 14.42 -6.13
N GLY A 5 20.88 14.59 -7.27
CA GLY A 5 21.07 13.55 -8.28
C GLY A 5 22.36 12.72 -8.13
N VAL A 6 23.35 13.20 -7.38
CA VAL A 6 24.66 12.52 -7.22
C VAL A 6 24.56 11.09 -6.65
N PRO A 7 23.75 10.80 -5.62
CA PRO A 7 23.66 9.44 -5.07
C PRO A 7 23.14 8.46 -6.12
N ASN A 8 22.08 8.85 -6.81
CA ASN A 8 21.46 8.04 -7.85
C ASN A 8 22.31 7.92 -9.10
N LEU A 9 23.15 8.93 -9.40
CA LEU A 9 24.16 8.83 -10.44
C LEU A 9 25.18 7.73 -10.12
N VAL A 10 25.67 7.66 -8.89
CA VAL A 10 26.64 6.62 -8.48
C VAL A 10 26.00 5.24 -8.53
N ILE A 11 24.75 5.11 -8.08
CA ILE A 11 23.98 3.86 -8.16
C ILE A 11 23.81 3.46 -9.63
N GLY A 12 23.22 4.33 -10.47
CA GLY A 12 22.99 4.04 -11.88
C GLY A 12 24.29 3.76 -12.66
N LEU A 13 25.38 4.43 -12.32
CA LEU A 13 26.70 4.18 -12.92
C LEU A 13 27.25 2.80 -12.55
N ARG A 14 27.12 2.40 -11.27
CA ARG A 14 27.62 1.11 -10.80
C ARG A 14 26.81 -0.03 -11.39
N GLU A 15 25.49 -0.03 -11.16
CA GLU A 15 24.62 -1.13 -11.57
C GLU A 15 24.57 -1.23 -13.10
N GLY A 16 24.55 -0.09 -13.80
CA GLY A 16 24.67 -0.05 -15.25
C GLY A 16 25.98 -0.65 -15.78
N LEU A 17 27.09 -0.51 -15.05
CA LEU A 17 28.38 -1.09 -15.43
C LEU A 17 28.43 -2.59 -15.17
N GLU A 18 27.81 -3.06 -14.08
CA GLU A 18 27.67 -4.49 -13.78
C GLU A 18 26.82 -5.20 -14.84
N ILE A 19 25.65 -4.65 -15.15
CA ILE A 19 24.78 -5.12 -16.24
C ILE A 19 25.53 -5.10 -17.58
N GLY A 20 26.18 -3.98 -17.91
CA GLY A 20 26.89 -3.81 -19.17
C GLY A 20 28.08 -4.76 -19.32
N LEU A 21 28.79 -5.08 -18.22
CA LEU A 21 29.89 -6.04 -18.22
C LEU A 21 29.39 -7.47 -18.45
N VAL A 22 28.30 -7.87 -17.81
CA VAL A 22 27.68 -9.19 -18.04
C VAL A 22 27.23 -9.33 -19.50
N VAL A 23 26.52 -8.34 -20.03
CA VAL A 23 26.07 -8.33 -21.42
C VAL A 23 27.27 -8.36 -22.37
N SER A 24 28.33 -7.60 -22.09
CA SER A 24 29.56 -7.60 -22.91
C SER A 24 30.27 -8.95 -22.91
N ILE A 25 30.32 -9.64 -21.77
CA ILE A 25 30.88 -11.00 -21.65
C ILE A 25 30.05 -11.97 -22.49
N LEU A 26 28.72 -11.94 -22.39
CA LEU A 26 27.83 -12.80 -23.17
C LEU A 26 27.92 -12.54 -24.68
N LEU A 27 28.04 -11.27 -25.09
CA LEU A 27 28.23 -10.91 -26.50
C LEU A 27 29.61 -11.36 -27.02
N ALA A 28 30.67 -11.15 -26.26
CA ALA A 28 32.03 -11.57 -26.61
C ALA A 28 32.14 -13.10 -26.72
N ALA A 29 31.49 -13.80 -25.80
CA ALA A 29 31.36 -15.25 -25.77
C ALA A 29 30.72 -15.81 -27.04
N VAL A 30 29.55 -15.30 -27.42
CA VAL A 30 28.85 -15.76 -28.64
C VAL A 30 29.69 -15.47 -29.89
N ARG A 31 30.28 -14.28 -29.98
CA ARG A 31 31.15 -13.90 -31.12
C ARG A 31 32.38 -14.80 -31.24
N LYS A 32 32.98 -15.20 -30.11
CA LYS A 32 34.18 -16.04 -30.10
C LYS A 32 33.89 -17.51 -30.40
N ALA A 33 32.80 -18.05 -29.87
CA ALA A 33 32.53 -19.48 -29.93
C ALA A 33 31.67 -19.93 -31.12
N ALA A 34 30.85 -19.05 -31.68
CA ALA A 34 30.05 -19.32 -32.87
C ALA A 34 29.98 -18.09 -33.78
N PRO A 35 31.06 -17.80 -34.54
CA PRO A 35 31.09 -16.69 -35.49
C PRO A 35 29.89 -16.76 -36.46
N GLY A 36 29.09 -15.69 -36.55
CA GLY A 36 27.88 -15.63 -37.40
C GLY A 36 26.55 -15.97 -36.71
N ARG A 37 26.56 -16.45 -35.46
CA ARG A 37 25.32 -16.69 -34.69
C ARG A 37 24.69 -15.37 -34.22
N SER A 38 23.37 -15.25 -34.35
CA SER A 38 22.63 -14.04 -33.96
C SER A 38 22.73 -13.76 -32.45
N THR A 39 23.00 -12.50 -32.12
CA THR A 39 22.99 -11.98 -30.74
C THR A 39 21.61 -11.47 -30.29
N ALA A 40 20.59 -11.55 -31.15
CA ALA A 40 19.23 -11.10 -30.85
C ALA A 40 18.62 -11.72 -29.56
N PRO A 41 18.85 -13.01 -29.23
CA PRO A 41 18.32 -13.61 -28.01
C PRO A 41 18.84 -12.93 -26.73
N ILE A 42 20.11 -12.50 -26.72
CA ILE A 42 20.70 -11.79 -25.57
C ILE A 42 19.96 -10.45 -25.37
N TRP A 43 19.75 -9.69 -26.45
CA TRP A 43 19.03 -8.43 -26.40
C TRP A 43 17.56 -8.59 -26.00
N LEU A 44 16.91 -9.68 -26.41
CA LEU A 44 15.55 -10.01 -25.99
C LEU A 44 15.49 -10.28 -24.48
N GLY A 45 16.46 -11.03 -23.94
CA GLY A 45 16.59 -11.25 -22.49
C GLY A 45 16.84 -9.95 -21.71
N VAL A 46 17.72 -9.08 -22.21
CA VAL A 46 18.00 -7.74 -21.63
C VAL A 46 16.74 -6.88 -21.62
N LEU A 47 16.00 -6.81 -22.73
CA LEU A 47 14.77 -6.02 -22.85
C LEU A 47 13.71 -6.52 -21.86
N ALA A 48 13.51 -7.84 -21.78
CA ALA A 48 12.56 -8.44 -20.84
C ALA A 48 12.92 -8.13 -19.38
N ALA A 49 14.22 -8.17 -19.04
CA ALA A 49 14.70 -7.83 -17.70
C ALA A 49 14.53 -6.34 -17.36
N ALA A 50 14.76 -5.45 -18.33
CA ALA A 50 14.54 -4.02 -18.17
C ALA A 50 13.06 -3.70 -17.93
N LEU A 51 12.15 -4.31 -18.70
CA LEU A 51 10.71 -4.17 -18.51
C LEU A 51 10.24 -4.69 -17.15
N LEU A 52 10.77 -5.85 -16.71
CA LEU A 52 10.49 -6.38 -15.38
C LEU A 52 10.93 -5.40 -14.28
N SER A 53 12.13 -4.84 -14.40
CA SER A 53 12.70 -3.92 -13.39
C SER A 53 11.92 -2.61 -13.32
N LEU A 54 11.51 -2.06 -14.47
CA LEU A 54 10.64 -0.88 -14.55
C LEU A 54 9.25 -1.16 -13.97
N GLY A 55 8.65 -2.31 -14.31
CA GLY A 55 7.36 -2.73 -13.77
C GLY A 55 7.40 -2.93 -12.25
N PHE A 56 8.47 -3.53 -11.74
CA PHE A 56 8.69 -3.68 -10.31
C PHE A 56 8.81 -2.33 -9.60
N GLY A 57 9.59 -1.39 -10.14
CA GLY A 57 9.68 -0.03 -9.61
C GLY A 57 8.32 0.72 -9.63
N ALA A 58 7.53 0.54 -10.69
CA ALA A 58 6.20 1.11 -10.80
C ALA A 58 5.25 0.51 -9.75
N VAL A 59 5.24 -0.81 -9.56
CA VAL A 59 4.43 -1.47 -8.52
C VAL A 59 4.78 -0.93 -7.14
N LEU A 60 6.06 -0.74 -6.81
CA LEU A 60 6.46 -0.14 -5.52
C LEU A 60 5.96 1.30 -5.36
N ALA A 61 6.00 2.10 -6.43
CA ALA A 61 5.52 3.49 -6.40
C ALA A 61 4.00 3.57 -6.23
N PHE A 62 3.24 2.80 -7.02
CA PHE A 62 1.78 2.81 -6.97
C PHE A 62 1.21 2.14 -5.71
N SER A 63 1.81 1.04 -5.24
CA SER A 63 1.34 0.36 -4.02
C SER A 63 1.42 1.25 -2.79
N ARG A 64 2.40 2.18 -2.75
CA ARG A 64 2.53 3.15 -1.66
C ARG A 64 1.43 4.23 -1.70
N ALA A 65 0.98 4.63 -2.88
CA ALA A 65 0.02 5.74 -3.04
C ALA A 65 -1.32 5.45 -2.37
N GLU A 66 -1.72 4.17 -2.30
CA GLU A 66 -2.98 3.69 -1.73
C GLU A 66 -2.90 3.40 -0.22
N LEU A 67 -1.72 3.51 0.41
CA LEU A 67 -1.54 3.21 1.83
C LEU A 67 -1.79 4.43 2.71
N THR A 68 -2.32 4.20 3.92
CA THR A 68 -2.45 5.23 4.97
C THR A 68 -1.08 5.79 5.39
N LEU A 69 -1.01 7.02 5.91
CA LEU A 69 0.25 7.67 6.28
C LEU A 69 1.12 6.82 7.24
N THR A 70 0.50 6.13 8.20
CA THR A 70 1.20 5.20 9.09
C THR A 70 1.75 4.00 8.32
N ALA A 71 0.92 3.37 7.47
CA ALA A 71 1.36 2.23 6.66
C ALA A 71 2.46 2.62 5.65
N GLN A 72 2.41 3.83 5.09
CA GLN A 72 3.46 4.37 4.23
C GLN A 72 4.80 4.50 4.96
N ALA A 73 4.78 5.01 6.20
CA ALA A 73 5.98 5.15 7.02
C ALA A 73 6.55 3.76 7.41
N VAL A 74 5.69 2.80 7.79
CA VAL A 74 6.13 1.42 8.04
C VAL A 74 6.73 0.79 6.79
N PHE A 75 6.05 0.91 5.66
CA PHE A 75 6.47 0.34 4.38
C PHE A 75 7.81 0.93 3.91
N GLY A 76 7.95 2.26 3.98
CA GLY A 76 9.20 2.96 3.68
C GLY A 76 10.34 2.53 4.59
N GLY A 77 10.08 2.46 5.90
CA GLY A 77 11.06 2.02 6.90
C GLY A 77 11.56 0.59 6.67
N LEU A 78 10.65 -0.37 6.45
CA LEU A 78 11.00 -1.77 6.20
C LEU A 78 11.77 -1.96 4.90
N LEU A 79 11.37 -1.28 3.82
CA LEU A 79 12.10 -1.36 2.55
C LEU A 79 13.50 -0.75 2.63
N SER A 80 13.68 0.35 3.38
CA SER A 80 15.00 0.91 3.65
C SER A 80 15.91 -0.09 4.40
N LEU A 81 15.37 -0.81 5.40
CA LEU A 81 16.13 -1.86 6.10
C LEU A 81 16.52 -3.02 5.16
N ALA A 82 15.58 -3.48 4.34
CA ALA A 82 15.84 -4.53 3.34
C ALA A 82 16.91 -4.10 2.33
N ALA A 83 16.80 -2.87 1.82
CA ALA A 83 17.78 -2.29 0.89
C ALA A 83 19.18 -2.23 1.52
N VAL A 84 19.32 -1.73 2.75
CA VAL A 84 20.62 -1.66 3.44
C VAL A 84 21.23 -3.05 3.66
N GLY A 85 20.41 -4.03 4.05
CA GLY A 85 20.85 -5.42 4.18
C GLY A 85 21.40 -5.97 2.86
N LEU A 86 20.70 -5.71 1.76
CA LEU A 86 21.08 -6.14 0.42
C LEU A 86 22.36 -5.43 -0.07
N VAL A 87 22.48 -4.10 0.09
CA VAL A 87 23.71 -3.34 -0.24
C VAL A 87 24.90 -3.91 0.53
N THR A 88 24.75 -4.08 1.85
CA THR A 88 25.84 -4.57 2.70
C THR A 88 26.30 -5.93 2.24
N TRP A 89 25.36 -6.85 2.00
CA TRP A 89 25.64 -8.18 1.51
C TRP A 89 26.39 -8.13 0.18
N MET A 90 25.91 -7.32 -0.77
CA MET A 90 26.51 -7.19 -2.10
C MET A 90 27.94 -6.61 -2.06
N ILE A 91 28.20 -5.61 -1.21
CA ILE A 91 29.55 -5.04 -1.03
C ILE A 91 30.56 -6.13 -0.64
N PHE A 92 30.20 -7.02 0.29
CA PHE A 92 31.07 -8.12 0.70
C PHE A 92 31.07 -9.29 -0.29
N TRP A 93 29.96 -9.55 -0.97
CA TRP A 93 29.86 -10.58 -1.99
C TRP A 93 30.78 -10.28 -3.18
N MET A 94 30.68 -9.09 -3.79
CA MET A 94 31.56 -8.69 -4.90
C MET A 94 33.04 -8.71 -4.51
N ARG A 95 33.38 -8.28 -3.29
CA ARG A 95 34.76 -8.31 -2.79
C ARG A 95 35.34 -9.72 -2.78
N ARG A 96 34.52 -10.74 -2.54
CA ARG A 96 34.92 -12.16 -2.60
C ARG A 96 34.94 -12.68 -4.04
N THR A 97 33.93 -12.35 -4.83
CA THR A 97 33.72 -12.93 -6.17
C THR A 97 34.62 -12.31 -7.26
N ALA A 98 35.08 -11.06 -7.10
CA ALA A 98 35.93 -10.36 -8.08
C ALA A 98 37.24 -11.07 -8.44
N ARG A 99 37.69 -12.04 -7.63
CA ARG A 99 38.93 -12.80 -7.84
C ARG A 99 38.78 -14.04 -8.74
N GLY A 100 37.56 -14.52 -9.02
CA GLY A 100 37.30 -15.75 -9.80
C GLY A 100 36.37 -15.60 -11.01
N LEU A 101 35.63 -14.49 -11.10
CA LEU A 101 34.51 -14.30 -12.04
C LEU A 101 34.87 -14.53 -13.53
N SER A 102 36.08 -14.14 -13.95
CA SER A 102 36.51 -14.27 -15.35
C SER A 102 36.82 -15.71 -15.78
N ALA A 103 37.15 -16.61 -14.85
CA ALA A 103 37.44 -18.01 -15.16
C ALA A 103 36.16 -18.83 -15.24
N GLU A 104 35.27 -18.66 -14.26
CA GLU A 104 34.03 -19.41 -14.13
C GLU A 104 32.98 -19.02 -15.20
N LEU A 105 32.88 -17.73 -15.54
CA LEU A 105 32.02 -17.28 -16.63
C LEU A 105 32.51 -17.78 -18.01
N ARG A 106 33.83 -17.96 -18.22
CA ARG A 106 34.36 -18.53 -19.47
C ARG A 106 34.03 -20.01 -19.61
N GLU A 107 33.97 -20.73 -18.51
CA GLU A 107 33.65 -22.16 -18.46
C GLU A 107 32.14 -22.41 -18.62
N GLN A 108 31.30 -21.68 -17.90
CA GLN A 108 29.84 -21.82 -17.96
C GLN A 108 29.26 -21.39 -19.32
N VAL A 109 29.85 -20.37 -19.96
CA VAL A 109 29.49 -19.96 -21.32
C VAL A 109 29.81 -21.03 -22.35
N GLY A 110 30.96 -21.71 -22.22
CA GLY A 110 31.34 -22.83 -23.09
C GLY A 110 30.28 -23.94 -23.09
N GLN A 111 29.64 -24.16 -21.93
CA GLN A 111 28.56 -25.12 -21.74
C GLN A 111 27.18 -24.60 -22.18
N ALA A 112 26.88 -23.30 -22.04
CA ALA A 112 25.60 -22.71 -22.48
C ALA A 112 25.42 -22.73 -24.01
N LEU A 113 26.52 -22.73 -24.77
CA LEU A 113 26.50 -22.79 -26.23
C LEU A 113 25.97 -24.12 -26.79
N SER A 114 25.96 -25.20 -25.98
CA SER A 114 25.39 -26.50 -26.39
C SER A 114 23.88 -26.64 -26.16
N VAL A 115 23.22 -25.69 -25.48
CA VAL A 115 21.83 -25.83 -24.99
C VAL A 115 20.80 -25.07 -25.85
N GLY A 116 21.24 -24.20 -26.78
CA GLY A 116 20.37 -23.56 -27.77
C GLY A 116 20.02 -22.09 -27.46
N THR A 117 19.33 -21.43 -28.40
CA THR A 117 19.11 -19.97 -28.42
C THR A 117 18.28 -19.44 -27.25
N GLY A 118 17.38 -20.26 -26.69
CA GLY A 118 16.58 -19.90 -25.51
C GLY A 118 17.39 -19.83 -24.20
N ALA A 119 18.42 -20.67 -24.05
CA ALA A 119 19.28 -20.63 -22.87
C ALA A 119 20.10 -19.32 -22.79
N LEU A 120 20.55 -18.79 -23.93
CA LEU A 120 21.23 -17.50 -24.01
C LEU A 120 20.33 -16.32 -23.60
N ALA A 121 19.08 -16.31 -24.07
CA ALA A 121 18.09 -15.29 -23.67
C ALA A 121 17.78 -15.38 -22.17
N LEU A 122 17.56 -16.57 -21.65
CA LEU A 122 17.27 -16.79 -20.23
C LEU A 122 18.46 -16.39 -19.34
N THR A 123 19.69 -16.72 -19.75
CA THR A 123 20.90 -16.36 -19.00
C THR A 123 21.09 -14.85 -18.95
N ALA A 124 20.90 -14.16 -20.09
CA ALA A 124 20.93 -12.71 -20.14
C ALA A 124 19.80 -12.08 -19.30
N PHE A 125 18.59 -12.61 -19.40
CA PHE A 125 17.44 -12.17 -18.60
C PHE A 125 17.70 -12.30 -17.10
N LEU A 126 18.08 -13.48 -16.61
CA LEU A 126 18.27 -13.72 -15.18
C LEU A 126 19.40 -12.87 -14.60
N ALA A 127 20.51 -12.74 -15.34
CA ALA A 127 21.63 -11.93 -14.88
C ALA A 127 21.27 -10.44 -14.84
N VAL A 128 20.58 -9.92 -15.87
CA VAL A 128 20.20 -8.51 -15.93
C VAL A 128 19.04 -8.18 -14.98
N ALA A 129 18.06 -9.08 -14.83
CA ALA A 129 16.90 -8.87 -13.99
C ALA A 129 17.27 -8.80 -12.51
N ARG A 130 18.24 -9.60 -12.08
CA ARG A 130 18.76 -9.51 -10.70
C ARG A 130 19.28 -8.11 -10.41
N GLU A 131 20.24 -7.63 -11.20
CA GLU A 131 20.85 -6.32 -11.00
C GLU A 131 19.84 -5.17 -11.24
N GLY A 132 18.91 -5.36 -12.18
CA GLY A 132 17.86 -4.40 -12.48
C GLY A 132 16.82 -4.24 -11.37
N LEU A 133 16.40 -5.34 -10.72
CA LEU A 133 15.51 -5.31 -9.56
C LEU A 133 16.19 -4.67 -8.35
N GLU A 134 17.47 -4.98 -8.12
CA GLU A 134 18.28 -4.33 -7.08
C GLU A 134 18.39 -2.82 -7.35
N THR A 135 18.67 -2.41 -8.60
CA THR A 135 18.69 -1.00 -9.02
C THR A 135 17.34 -0.31 -8.74
N ALA A 136 16.23 -0.95 -9.10
CA ALA A 136 14.89 -0.40 -8.89
C ALA A 136 14.58 -0.20 -7.40
N LEU A 137 14.94 -1.16 -6.54
CA LEU A 137 14.82 -1.03 -5.09
C LEU A 137 15.64 0.14 -4.55
N PHE A 138 16.91 0.25 -4.94
CA PHE A 138 17.79 1.31 -4.44
C PHE A 138 17.33 2.69 -4.88
N LEU A 139 17.07 2.87 -6.18
CA LEU A 139 16.59 4.13 -6.71
C LEU A 139 15.27 4.54 -6.06
N TRP A 140 14.36 3.59 -5.82
CA TRP A 140 13.11 3.88 -5.12
C TRP A 140 13.39 4.39 -3.70
N THR A 141 14.19 3.66 -2.89
CA THR A 141 14.47 4.07 -1.51
C THR A 141 15.18 5.42 -1.40
N THR A 142 16.09 5.75 -2.32
CA THR A 142 16.82 7.02 -2.30
C THR A 142 15.99 8.18 -2.85
N VAL A 143 15.12 7.93 -3.84
CA VAL A 143 14.12 8.91 -4.31
C VAL A 143 13.20 9.29 -3.15
N GLN A 144 12.71 8.30 -2.40
CA GLN A 144 11.83 8.58 -1.26
C GLN A 144 12.50 9.39 -0.17
N ALA A 145 13.79 9.16 0.09
CA ALA A 145 14.51 9.92 1.08
C ALA A 145 14.84 11.36 0.63
N SER A 146 14.82 11.64 -0.68
CA SER A 146 15.16 12.93 -1.27
C SER A 146 13.95 13.84 -1.57
N GLY A 147 12.71 13.36 -1.40
CA GLY A 147 11.47 14.12 -1.63
C GLY A 147 11.04 14.28 -3.10
N ASP A 148 10.13 15.24 -3.39
CA ASP A 148 9.43 15.41 -4.69
C ASP A 148 10.27 16.03 -5.83
N THR A 149 11.59 15.81 -5.85
CA THR A 149 12.44 16.33 -6.93
C THR A 149 12.65 15.29 -8.03
N VAL A 150 12.73 15.72 -9.28
CA VAL A 150 13.10 14.83 -10.42
C VAL A 150 14.62 14.58 -10.50
N ALA A 151 15.40 15.29 -9.69
CA ALA A 151 16.86 15.25 -9.69
C ALA A 151 17.45 13.85 -9.42
N PRO A 152 16.91 13.02 -8.50
CA PRO A 152 17.37 11.65 -8.31
C PRO A 152 17.14 10.77 -9.56
N LEU A 153 16.05 10.98 -10.31
CA LEU A 153 15.79 10.24 -11.55
C LEU A 153 16.76 10.67 -12.68
N VAL A 154 16.99 11.97 -12.82
CA VAL A 154 17.97 12.52 -13.76
C VAL A 154 19.39 12.04 -13.42
N GLY A 155 19.73 12.00 -12.14
CA GLY A 155 21.00 11.43 -11.65
C GLY A 155 21.19 9.98 -12.09
N ALA A 156 20.20 9.12 -11.82
CA ALA A 156 20.21 7.73 -12.24
C ALA A 156 20.38 7.57 -13.75
N ALA A 157 19.63 8.35 -14.55
CA ALA A 157 19.70 8.32 -16.00
C ALA A 157 21.09 8.72 -16.53
N ILE A 158 21.70 9.76 -15.95
CA ILE A 158 23.08 10.17 -16.29
C ILE A 158 24.07 9.07 -15.91
N GLY A 159 23.94 8.48 -14.72
CA GLY A 159 24.78 7.36 -14.29
C GLY A 159 24.71 6.18 -15.26
N LEU A 160 23.50 5.78 -15.65
CA LEU A 160 23.28 4.70 -16.62
C LEU A 160 23.87 5.04 -18.00
N ALA A 161 23.69 6.28 -18.48
CA ALA A 161 24.25 6.73 -19.75
C ALA A 161 25.79 6.68 -19.75
N VAL A 162 26.42 7.11 -18.66
CA VAL A 162 27.88 7.03 -18.49
C VAL A 162 28.33 5.57 -18.41
N ALA A 163 27.58 4.69 -17.72
CA ALA A 163 27.89 3.26 -17.68
C ALA A 163 27.85 2.61 -19.07
N LEU A 164 26.83 2.91 -19.88
CA LEU A 164 26.72 2.43 -21.25
C LEU A 164 27.87 2.93 -22.12
N LEU A 165 28.25 4.21 -21.99
CA LEU A 165 29.41 4.80 -22.68
C LEU A 165 30.71 4.08 -22.30
N LEU A 166 30.95 3.84 -21.00
CA LEU A 166 32.13 3.14 -20.51
C LEU A 166 32.16 1.69 -21.01
N CYS A 167 31.04 0.97 -20.97
CA CYS A 167 30.95 -0.39 -21.50
C CYS A 167 31.26 -0.43 -23.00
N TRP A 168 30.73 0.52 -23.78
CA TRP A 168 31.03 0.65 -25.20
C TRP A 168 32.53 0.90 -25.47
N LEU A 169 33.17 1.79 -24.69
CA LEU A 169 34.61 2.07 -24.78
C LEU A 169 35.49 0.87 -24.38
N ILE A 170 35.06 0.10 -23.38
CA ILE A 170 35.73 -1.14 -22.94
C ILE A 170 35.67 -2.20 -24.06
N VAL A 171 34.49 -2.41 -24.68
CA VAL A 171 34.32 -3.35 -25.79
C VAL A 171 35.13 -2.93 -27.03
N ARG A 172 35.31 -1.62 -27.25
CA ARG A 172 36.16 -1.07 -28.31
C ARG A 172 37.66 -1.06 -27.96
N SER A 173 38.06 -1.64 -26.81
CA SER A 173 39.45 -1.71 -26.31
C SER A 173 40.16 -0.36 -26.18
N SER A 174 39.42 0.75 -26.08
CA SER A 174 40.00 2.11 -26.04
C SER A 174 40.33 2.59 -24.61
N VAL A 175 39.84 1.88 -23.58
CA VAL A 175 40.03 2.25 -22.17
C VAL A 175 40.38 1.01 -21.34
N ARG A 176 41.44 1.08 -20.53
CA ARG A 176 41.80 0.05 -19.53
C ARG A 176 41.39 0.52 -18.14
N LEU A 177 40.23 0.08 -17.66
CA LEU A 177 39.72 0.39 -16.32
C LEU A 177 40.12 -0.68 -15.31
N ASN A 178 40.71 -0.27 -14.18
CA ASN A 178 40.93 -1.16 -13.04
C ASN A 178 39.62 -1.34 -12.27
N LEU A 179 38.83 -2.33 -12.67
CA LEU A 179 37.51 -2.62 -12.09
C LEU A 179 37.58 -2.84 -10.57
N GLY A 180 38.62 -3.51 -10.08
CA GLY A 180 38.80 -3.73 -8.64
C GLY A 180 38.98 -2.42 -7.87
N ALA A 181 39.75 -1.46 -8.41
CA ALA A 181 39.92 -0.14 -7.80
C ALA A 181 38.65 0.72 -7.92
N PHE A 182 37.93 0.62 -9.05
CA PHE A 182 36.66 1.32 -9.26
C PHE A 182 35.60 0.87 -8.24
N PHE A 183 35.30 -0.43 -8.18
CA PHE A 183 34.31 -0.99 -7.25
C PHE A 183 34.72 -0.79 -5.78
N SER A 184 36.02 -0.87 -5.45
CA SER A 184 36.46 -0.61 -4.07
C SER A 184 36.28 0.84 -3.64
N ARG A 185 36.43 1.81 -4.55
CA ARG A 185 36.24 3.25 -4.24
C ARG A 185 34.75 3.59 -4.16
N THR A 186 33.94 3.09 -5.09
CA THR A 186 32.49 3.30 -5.06
C THR A 186 31.82 2.58 -3.90
N ALA A 187 32.35 1.44 -3.44
CA ALA A 187 31.87 0.74 -2.24
C ALA A 187 31.97 1.61 -0.97
N VAL A 188 33.06 2.37 -0.78
CA VAL A 188 33.19 3.27 0.37
C VAL A 188 32.08 4.32 0.37
N LEU A 189 31.77 4.89 -0.81
CA LEU A 189 30.69 5.86 -0.96
C LEU A 189 29.31 5.23 -0.69
N LEU A 190 29.08 4.00 -1.17
CA LEU A 190 27.83 3.27 -0.89
C LEU A 190 27.63 2.96 0.59
N VAL A 191 28.69 2.73 1.37
CA VAL A 191 28.55 2.55 2.82
C VAL A 191 28.01 3.83 3.48
N VAL A 192 28.47 5.00 3.05
CA VAL A 192 27.99 6.30 3.54
C VAL A 192 26.52 6.52 3.17
N ILE A 193 26.14 6.22 1.93
CA ILE A 193 24.74 6.30 1.46
C ILE A 193 23.85 5.32 2.25
N ALA A 194 24.29 4.07 2.40
CA ALA A 194 23.55 3.04 3.12
C ALA A 194 23.37 3.37 4.61
N ALA A 195 24.38 3.98 5.25
CA ALA A 195 24.24 4.51 6.61
C ALA A 195 23.10 5.53 6.72
N GLY A 196 22.99 6.39 5.71
CA GLY A 196 21.94 7.39 5.58
C GLY A 196 20.56 6.78 5.35
N VAL A 197 20.44 5.83 4.43
CA VAL A 197 19.17 5.11 4.16
C VAL A 197 18.72 4.33 5.41
N LEU A 198 19.66 3.77 6.17
CA LEU A 198 19.38 3.10 7.44
C LEU A 198 18.82 4.07 8.49
N ALA A 199 19.47 5.23 8.66
CA ALA A 199 19.02 6.27 9.58
C ALA A 199 17.62 6.81 9.18
N TYR A 200 17.37 7.02 7.89
CA TYR A 200 16.05 7.40 7.38
C TYR A 200 15.00 6.32 7.67
N GLY A 201 15.29 5.05 7.36
CA GLY A 201 14.35 3.95 7.57
C GLY A 201 13.94 3.78 9.03
N LEU A 202 14.88 3.92 9.96
CA LEU A 202 14.57 3.94 11.39
C LEU A 202 13.75 5.17 11.79
N GLY A 203 14.00 6.32 11.17
CA GLY A 203 13.18 7.52 11.35
C GLY A 203 11.72 7.31 10.96
N GLU A 204 11.48 6.66 9.81
CA GLU A 204 10.12 6.33 9.35
C GLU A 204 9.42 5.35 10.30
N LEU A 205 10.14 4.37 10.85
CA LEU A 205 9.60 3.48 11.88
C LEU A 205 9.30 4.19 13.21
N GLN A 206 10.09 5.23 13.56
CA GLN A 206 9.78 6.11 14.70
C GLN A 206 8.56 6.99 14.42
N THR A 207 8.40 7.47 13.17
CA THR A 207 7.23 8.25 12.74
C THR A 207 5.95 7.40 12.79
N ALA A 208 6.04 6.13 12.40
CA ALA A 208 4.95 5.16 12.46
C ALA A 208 4.61 4.68 13.89
N GLY A 209 5.39 5.06 14.91
CA GLY A 209 5.18 4.64 16.29
C GLY A 209 5.61 3.19 16.60
N ILE A 210 6.31 2.51 15.69
CA ILE A 210 6.83 1.15 15.91
C ILE A 210 7.99 1.16 16.91
N ILE A 211 8.87 2.17 16.82
CA ILE A 211 10.07 2.28 17.65
C ILE A 211 10.01 3.59 18.45
N PRO A 212 10.31 3.57 19.77
CA PRO A 212 10.29 4.78 20.59
C PRO A 212 11.42 5.77 20.23
N GLY A 213 11.34 6.99 20.76
CA GLY A 213 12.41 7.99 20.65
C GLY A 213 12.26 9.02 19.54
N ARG A 214 11.07 9.16 18.93
CA ARG A 214 10.76 10.20 17.93
C ARG A 214 11.08 11.63 18.42
N ASN A 215 10.87 11.89 19.71
CA ASN A 215 11.10 13.20 20.33
C ASN A 215 12.52 13.38 20.89
N TRP A 216 13.37 12.35 20.84
CA TRP A 216 14.74 12.41 21.35
C TRP A 216 15.66 12.93 20.25
N LEU A 217 15.64 14.25 20.04
CA LEU A 217 16.46 14.91 19.03
C LEU A 217 17.93 14.93 19.46
N ALA A 218 18.82 14.53 18.56
CA ALA A 218 20.26 14.72 18.74
C ALA A 218 20.65 16.16 18.45
N PHE A 219 20.08 16.72 17.39
CA PHE A 219 20.22 18.11 16.99
C PHE A 219 19.02 18.53 16.13
N ASP A 220 18.72 19.83 16.17
CA ASP A 220 17.78 20.48 15.27
C ASP A 220 18.44 21.77 14.76
N LEU A 221 18.93 21.71 13.53
CA LEU A 221 19.60 22.82 12.85
C LEU A 221 18.69 23.47 11.80
N SER A 222 17.40 23.11 11.75
CA SER A 222 16.45 23.59 10.74
C SER A 222 16.23 25.10 10.75
N THR A 223 16.53 25.76 11.89
CA THR A 223 16.42 27.21 12.07
C THR A 223 17.64 27.99 11.60
N VAL A 224 18.80 27.33 11.46
CA VAL A 224 20.09 27.95 11.11
C VAL A 224 20.54 27.55 9.71
N LEU A 225 20.21 26.33 9.29
CA LEU A 225 20.53 25.79 7.97
C LEU A 225 19.27 25.79 7.10
N SER A 226 19.16 26.78 6.21
CA SER A 226 18.13 26.77 5.18
C SER A 226 18.35 25.58 4.24
N THR A 227 17.34 24.75 4.05
CA THR A 227 17.33 23.61 3.11
C THR A 227 17.51 24.03 1.64
N ASP A 228 17.40 25.34 1.35
CA ASP A 228 17.63 25.95 0.03
C ASP A 228 19.12 26.13 -0.32
N SER A 229 20.03 25.95 0.65
CA SER A 229 21.46 26.04 0.40
C SER A 229 21.94 24.82 -0.39
N TRP A 230 22.47 25.03 -1.60
CA TRP A 230 22.89 23.96 -2.52
C TRP A 230 23.85 22.93 -1.90
N TRP A 231 24.69 23.36 -0.94
CA TRP A 231 25.65 22.50 -0.25
C TRP A 231 24.97 21.65 0.85
N VAL A 232 23.92 22.18 1.51
CA VAL A 232 23.10 21.41 2.47
C VAL A 232 22.37 20.33 1.70
N SER A 233 21.71 20.67 0.59
CA SER A 233 21.03 19.68 -0.26
C SER A 233 22.00 18.64 -0.83
N LEU A 234 23.26 19.01 -1.12
CA LEU A 234 24.28 18.06 -1.58
C LEU A 234 24.68 17.07 -0.50
N ILE A 235 24.95 17.56 0.71
CA ILE A 235 25.31 16.71 1.85
C ILE A 235 24.11 15.84 2.21
N SER A 236 22.92 16.44 2.37
CA SER A 236 21.69 15.71 2.67
C SER A 236 21.35 14.70 1.58
N GLY A 237 21.52 15.00 0.29
CA GLY A 237 21.32 14.04 -0.79
C GLY A 237 22.29 12.86 -0.73
N ILE A 238 23.60 13.12 -0.59
CA ILE A 238 24.64 12.08 -0.59
C ILE A 238 24.61 11.23 0.67
N THR A 239 24.41 11.85 1.83
CA THR A 239 24.56 11.18 3.12
C THR A 239 23.22 10.85 3.76
N ASN A 240 22.10 11.30 3.17
CA ASN A 240 20.77 11.24 3.76
C ASN A 240 20.68 11.86 5.17
N LEU A 241 21.57 12.81 5.47
CA LEU A 241 21.58 13.55 6.74
C LEU A 241 20.63 14.73 6.64
N SER A 242 19.51 14.68 7.36
CA SER A 242 18.58 15.79 7.52
C SER A 242 19.08 16.80 8.57
N PRO A 243 18.74 18.10 8.46
CA PRO A 243 19.07 19.11 9.47
C PRO A 243 18.47 18.83 10.86
N ARG A 244 17.50 17.92 10.94
CA ARG A 244 16.87 17.45 12.16
C ARG A 244 16.96 15.93 12.22
N MET A 245 17.63 15.38 13.23
CA MET A 245 17.79 13.94 13.43
C MET A 245 17.61 13.53 14.89
N THR A 246 17.07 12.33 15.12
CA THR A 246 17.00 11.74 16.46
C THR A 246 18.34 11.14 16.89
N VAL A 247 18.53 10.94 18.19
CA VAL A 247 19.71 10.26 18.75
C VAL A 247 19.89 8.87 18.14
N LEU A 248 18.78 8.14 17.93
CA LEU A 248 18.81 6.82 17.32
C LEU A 248 19.32 6.87 15.87
N GLN A 249 18.88 7.85 15.08
CA GLN A 249 19.31 8.01 13.69
C GLN A 249 20.81 8.29 13.60
N VAL A 250 21.32 9.23 14.41
CA VAL A 250 22.74 9.60 14.41
C VAL A 250 23.62 8.46 14.92
N ALA A 251 23.23 7.82 16.03
CA ALA A 251 23.98 6.71 16.59
C ALA A 251 24.07 5.53 15.60
N THR A 252 22.95 5.20 14.95
CA THR A 252 22.90 4.10 13.98
C THR A 252 23.74 4.42 12.75
N TYR A 253 23.65 5.64 12.23
CA TYR A 253 24.45 6.10 11.10
C TYR A 253 25.95 5.89 11.37
N LEU A 254 26.44 6.40 12.50
CA LEU A 254 27.86 6.33 12.87
C LEU A 254 28.29 4.88 13.13
N ALA A 255 27.48 4.11 13.87
CA ALA A 255 27.78 2.72 14.19
C ALA A 255 27.88 1.85 12.92
N TYR A 256 26.89 1.95 12.03
CA TYR A 256 26.87 1.21 10.78
C TYR A 256 28.06 1.58 9.89
N ALA A 257 28.30 2.88 9.67
CA ALA A 257 29.41 3.35 8.86
C ALA A 257 30.76 2.86 9.41
N ALA A 258 30.99 2.98 10.73
CA ALA A 258 32.22 2.54 11.37
C ALA A 258 32.45 1.03 11.23
N ILE A 259 31.44 0.21 11.52
CA ILE A 259 31.53 -1.25 11.47
C ILE A 259 31.80 -1.73 10.05
N VAL A 260 31.01 -1.25 9.07
CA VAL A 260 31.09 -1.72 7.69
C VAL A 260 32.34 -1.20 7.00
N LEU A 261 32.75 0.07 7.22
CA LEU A 261 34.01 0.59 6.69
C LEU A 261 35.21 -0.16 7.29
N TYR A 262 35.20 -0.44 8.59
CA TYR A 262 36.26 -1.21 9.23
C TYR A 262 36.38 -2.61 8.60
N ALA A 263 35.26 -3.31 8.41
CA ALA A 263 35.23 -4.61 7.78
C ALA A 263 35.66 -4.56 6.29
N LEU A 264 35.28 -3.51 5.55
CA LEU A 264 35.64 -3.30 4.15
C LEU A 264 37.14 -3.00 3.99
N LEU A 265 37.73 -2.19 4.88
CA LEU A 265 39.13 -1.76 4.82
C LEU A 265 40.10 -2.76 5.44
N ARG A 266 39.64 -3.67 6.31
CA ARG A 266 40.46 -4.75 6.88
C ARG A 266 41.04 -5.61 5.76
N ARG A 267 42.37 -5.65 5.61
CA ARG A 267 43.05 -6.59 4.70
C ARG A 267 42.85 -8.02 5.25
N PRO A 268 42.42 -9.00 4.44
CA PRO A 268 42.44 -10.38 4.88
C PRO A 268 43.89 -10.78 5.20
N SER A 269 44.12 -11.35 6.40
CA SER A 269 45.38 -12.03 6.69
C SER A 269 45.62 -13.07 5.61
N ALA A 270 46.82 -13.06 5.04
CA ALA A 270 47.24 -14.03 4.04
C ALA A 270 47.39 -15.41 4.72
N GLU A 271 46.28 -16.15 4.81
CA GLU A 271 46.36 -17.58 5.06
C GLU A 271 46.75 -18.26 3.73
N HIS A 272 47.92 -18.89 3.75
CA HIS A 272 48.41 -19.74 2.67
C HIS A 272 47.48 -20.95 2.54
N SER A 273 46.51 -20.88 1.63
CA SER A 273 45.86 -22.09 1.13
C SER A 273 46.66 -22.61 -0.04
N THR A 274 47.41 -23.68 0.21
CA THR A 274 48.07 -24.51 -0.77
C THR A 274 47.08 -24.92 -1.86
N VAL A 275 47.47 -24.69 -3.11
CA VAL A 275 46.75 -25.15 -4.30
C VAL A 275 46.86 -26.67 -4.33
N ASP A 276 45.80 -27.36 -3.90
CA ASP A 276 45.63 -28.77 -4.22
C ASP A 276 44.98 -28.92 -5.60
N LYS A 277 45.58 -29.81 -6.40
CA LYS A 277 45.20 -30.13 -7.77
C LYS A 277 43.76 -30.64 -7.82
N ALA A 278 42.97 -30.08 -8.73
CA ALA A 278 41.62 -30.53 -9.03
C ALA A 278 41.62 -31.96 -9.61
N GLU A 279 40.95 -32.89 -8.92
CA GLU A 279 40.41 -34.11 -9.50
C GLU A 279 39.08 -33.82 -10.22
N PRO A 280 38.71 -34.59 -11.27
CA PRO A 280 37.50 -34.36 -12.02
C PRO A 280 36.27 -34.83 -11.22
N VAL A 281 35.38 -33.90 -10.86
CA VAL A 281 34.14 -34.22 -10.14
C VAL A 281 33.11 -34.81 -11.09
N ALA A 282 32.62 -36.00 -10.74
CA ALA A 282 31.56 -36.72 -11.44
C ALA A 282 30.22 -35.97 -11.42
N ARG A 283 29.51 -36.06 -12.55
CA ARG A 283 28.20 -35.44 -12.84
C ARG A 283 27.13 -35.83 -11.80
N LYS A 284 26.39 -34.85 -11.26
CA LYS A 284 25.07 -35.07 -10.63
C LYS A 284 24.00 -34.24 -11.37
N PRO A 285 22.80 -34.79 -11.61
CA PRO A 285 21.70 -34.04 -12.23
C PRO A 285 21.11 -33.02 -11.24
N LEU A 286 20.75 -31.84 -11.76
CA LEU A 286 20.16 -30.74 -11.00
C LEU A 286 18.74 -31.09 -10.47
N PRO A 287 18.32 -30.61 -9.28
CA PRO A 287 17.04 -30.97 -8.69
C PRO A 287 15.89 -30.06 -9.14
N ARG A 288 14.68 -30.63 -9.15
CA ARG A 288 13.40 -30.13 -9.74
C ARG A 288 12.83 -28.80 -9.20
N TRP A 289 13.47 -28.12 -8.25
CA TRP A 289 12.96 -26.86 -7.67
C TRP A 289 13.13 -25.64 -8.58
N VAL A 290 13.95 -25.74 -9.64
CA VAL A 290 14.16 -24.67 -10.64
C VAL A 290 12.94 -24.43 -11.54
N TYR A 291 11.95 -25.34 -11.56
CA TYR A 291 10.77 -25.20 -12.44
C TYR A 291 9.55 -24.51 -11.81
N VAL A 292 9.55 -24.21 -10.49
CA VAL A 292 8.35 -23.67 -9.82
C VAL A 292 8.33 -22.13 -9.75
N GLY A 293 9.48 -21.46 -9.88
CA GLY A 293 9.56 -19.99 -9.89
C GLY A 293 8.99 -19.30 -11.15
N ALA A 294 8.70 -20.05 -12.21
CA ALA A 294 8.28 -19.50 -13.51
C ALA A 294 6.75 -19.43 -13.70
N ALA A 295 5.93 -19.87 -12.74
CA ALA A 295 4.48 -20.01 -12.91
C ALA A 295 3.63 -18.87 -12.31
N VAL A 296 4.22 -17.88 -11.60
CA VAL A 296 3.45 -16.80 -10.94
C VAL A 296 3.54 -15.46 -11.67
N GLY A 297 4.46 -15.28 -12.62
CA GLY A 297 4.70 -13.97 -13.28
C GLY A 297 3.87 -13.66 -14.52
N VAL A 298 2.99 -14.56 -14.97
CA VAL A 298 2.32 -14.44 -16.28
C VAL A 298 0.98 -13.66 -16.28
N PRO A 299 0.18 -13.53 -15.20
CA PRO A 299 -1.06 -12.77 -15.28
C PRO A 299 -0.92 -11.25 -15.11
N VAL A 300 0.23 -10.72 -14.67
CA VAL A 300 0.41 -9.27 -14.40
C VAL A 300 0.79 -8.47 -15.65
N LEU A 301 1.30 -9.14 -16.69
CA LEU A 301 1.80 -8.50 -17.93
C LEU A 301 0.69 -7.97 -18.86
N ALA A 302 -0.55 -8.43 -18.71
CA ALA A 302 -1.65 -8.02 -19.60
C ALA A 302 -2.27 -6.67 -19.20
N VAL A 303 -2.23 -6.30 -17.91
CA VAL A 303 -2.83 -5.04 -17.42
C VAL A 303 -1.89 -3.85 -17.65
N GLY A 304 -0.59 -4.03 -17.44
CA GLY A 304 0.42 -2.97 -17.63
C GLY A 304 0.61 -2.53 -19.09
N ALA A 305 0.41 -3.44 -20.05
CA ALA A 305 0.57 -3.12 -21.47
C ALA A 305 -0.60 -2.31 -22.05
N PHE A 306 -1.81 -2.42 -21.49
CA PHE A 306 -2.98 -1.68 -21.96
C PHE A 306 -2.96 -0.20 -21.52
N ALA A 307 -2.42 0.10 -20.33
CA ALA A 307 -2.30 1.48 -19.82
C ALA A 307 -1.28 2.33 -20.60
N LEU A 308 -0.26 1.72 -21.21
CA LEU A 308 0.80 2.41 -21.94
C LEU A 308 0.40 2.82 -23.38
N LEU A 309 -0.70 2.29 -23.92
CA LEU A 309 -1.10 2.49 -25.31
C LEU A 309 -2.22 3.54 -25.52
N THR A 310 -2.78 4.12 -24.45
CA THR A 310 -3.92 5.07 -24.54
C THR A 310 -3.66 6.45 -23.94
N SER A 311 -2.40 6.80 -23.63
CA SER A 311 -2.07 8.12 -23.08
C SER A 311 -2.13 9.21 -24.16
N SER A 312 -3.33 9.78 -24.36
CA SER A 312 -3.53 11.05 -25.04
C SER A 312 -2.88 12.15 -24.19
N SER A 313 -1.83 12.79 -24.70
CA SER A 313 -1.22 13.96 -24.08
C SER A 313 -2.13 15.17 -24.27
N GLU A 314 -3.03 15.41 -23.32
CA GLU A 314 -3.71 16.69 -23.17
C GLU A 314 -2.76 17.69 -22.48
N ALA A 315 -2.66 18.89 -23.06
CA ALA A 315 -1.81 19.96 -22.55
C ALA A 315 -2.37 20.49 -21.21
N SER A 316 -1.75 20.13 -20.10
CA SER A 316 -2.06 20.67 -18.79
C SER A 316 -1.43 22.06 -18.61
N THR A 317 -2.26 23.08 -18.40
CA THR A 317 -1.81 24.39 -17.92
C THR A 317 -1.45 24.27 -16.44
N ASN A 318 -0.15 24.13 -16.13
CA ASN A 318 0.34 24.17 -14.75
C ASN A 318 0.16 25.59 -14.19
N GLN A 319 -0.83 25.77 -13.31
CA GLN A 319 -1.02 26.99 -12.54
C GLN A 319 -0.59 26.77 -11.08
N GLN A 320 -0.17 27.83 -10.40
CA GLN A 320 0.15 27.80 -8.98
C GLN A 320 -0.69 28.84 -8.24
N VAL A 321 -1.19 28.49 -7.06
CA VAL A 321 -1.93 29.37 -6.15
C VAL A 321 -1.31 29.31 -4.75
N THR A 322 -1.46 30.40 -3.98
CA THR A 322 -0.77 30.57 -2.70
C THR A 322 -1.74 30.76 -1.54
N VAL A 323 -1.58 29.95 -0.50
CA VAL A 323 -2.24 30.13 0.79
C VAL A 323 -1.30 30.87 1.73
N THR A 324 -1.77 31.91 2.39
CA THR A 324 -0.99 32.73 3.33
C THR A 324 -1.67 32.75 4.69
N ALA A 325 -1.03 33.33 5.70
CA ALA A 325 -1.57 33.33 7.07
C ALA A 325 -2.93 34.06 7.16
N THR A 326 -3.22 34.97 6.23
CA THR A 326 -4.44 35.80 6.24
C THR A 326 -5.25 35.71 4.95
N GLY A 327 -4.88 34.83 4.01
CA GLY A 327 -5.45 34.84 2.68
C GLY A 327 -5.42 33.48 1.99
N CYS A 328 -6.47 33.17 1.25
CA CYS A 328 -6.65 31.92 0.54
C CYS A 328 -6.60 32.15 -0.97
N ALA A 329 -5.56 31.65 -1.65
CA ALA A 329 -5.41 31.58 -3.11
C ALA A 329 -5.89 32.84 -3.86
N SER A 330 -5.63 34.03 -3.30
CA SER A 330 -6.07 35.31 -3.85
C SER A 330 -5.38 35.66 -5.17
N ASP A 331 -4.29 34.95 -5.49
CA ASP A 331 -3.54 34.98 -6.73
C ASP A 331 -4.19 34.17 -7.85
N TRP A 332 -5.29 33.46 -7.58
CA TRP A 332 -6.01 32.71 -8.60
C TRP A 332 -7.01 33.57 -9.39
N THR A 333 -6.86 33.57 -10.71
CA THR A 333 -7.74 34.33 -11.63
C THR A 333 -8.57 33.43 -12.54
N GLY A 334 -8.63 32.13 -12.26
CA GLY A 334 -9.35 31.15 -13.08
C GLY A 334 -8.46 30.47 -14.13
N THR A 335 -9.07 29.55 -14.88
CA THR A 335 -8.40 28.75 -15.93
C THR A 335 -9.36 28.48 -17.09
N ALA A 336 -8.86 27.92 -18.18
CA ALA A 336 -9.72 27.39 -19.24
C ALA A 336 -10.44 26.12 -18.75
N ALA A 337 -11.64 25.85 -19.27
CA ALA A 337 -12.32 24.60 -18.96
C ALA A 337 -11.57 23.39 -19.53
N GLY A 338 -11.77 22.24 -18.90
CA GLY A 338 -11.07 20.99 -19.16
C GLY A 338 -10.11 20.63 -18.03
N ARG A 339 -9.27 19.63 -18.30
CA ARG A 339 -8.31 19.10 -17.33
C ARG A 339 -7.26 20.14 -16.96
N SER A 340 -7.29 20.57 -15.71
CA SER A 340 -6.36 21.55 -15.16
C SER A 340 -5.59 20.94 -14.00
N THR A 341 -4.28 21.17 -13.96
CA THR A 341 -3.45 20.82 -12.78
C THR A 341 -3.04 22.10 -12.08
N ILE A 342 -3.50 22.26 -10.84
CA ILE A 342 -3.27 23.45 -10.04
C ILE A 342 -2.43 23.08 -8.82
N THR A 343 -1.30 23.75 -8.65
CA THR A 343 -0.38 23.56 -7.53
C THR A 343 -0.70 24.57 -6.43
N VAL A 344 -1.01 24.09 -5.24
CA VAL A 344 -1.24 24.94 -4.07
C VAL A 344 0.03 24.97 -3.23
N LEU A 345 0.52 26.17 -2.93
CA LEU A 345 1.65 26.41 -2.02
C LEU A 345 1.14 26.97 -0.70
N ASN A 346 1.48 26.32 0.41
CA ASN A 346 1.10 26.77 1.74
C ASN A 346 2.21 27.60 2.40
N LYS A 347 2.00 28.91 2.49
CA LYS A 347 2.80 29.89 3.23
C LYS A 347 2.08 30.41 4.48
N SER A 348 1.05 29.72 4.97
CA SER A 348 0.31 30.14 6.17
C SER A 348 1.09 29.95 7.48
N GLY A 349 2.11 29.09 7.48
CA GLY A 349 2.84 28.71 8.69
C GLY A 349 2.19 27.55 9.46
N HIS A 350 1.00 27.10 9.05
CA HIS A 350 0.26 26.00 9.67
C HIS A 350 -0.19 24.97 8.64
N GLY A 351 -0.51 23.75 9.07
CA GLY A 351 -1.10 22.73 8.21
C GLY A 351 -2.61 22.91 8.08
N GLY A 352 -3.17 22.63 6.91
CA GLY A 352 -4.61 22.78 6.68
C GLY A 352 -5.14 22.02 5.47
N GLU A 353 -6.44 22.13 5.26
CA GLU A 353 -7.21 21.53 4.17
C GLU A 353 -7.59 22.62 3.16
N ILE A 354 -7.35 22.34 1.88
CA ILE A 354 -7.60 23.30 0.81
C ILE A 354 -8.61 22.71 -0.16
N TYR A 355 -9.69 23.43 -0.40
CA TYR A 355 -10.80 23.01 -1.27
C TYR A 355 -10.92 23.95 -2.47
N LEU A 356 -11.07 23.39 -3.66
CA LEU A 356 -11.60 24.11 -4.82
C LEU A 356 -13.12 23.88 -4.84
N ILE A 357 -13.87 24.95 -4.65
CA ILE A 357 -15.32 24.93 -4.53
C ILE A 357 -16.00 25.64 -5.68
N ARG A 358 -17.21 25.21 -6.01
CA ARG A 358 -18.12 25.99 -6.87
C ARG A 358 -18.73 27.12 -6.06
N SER A 359 -18.65 28.34 -6.59
CA SER A 359 -19.06 29.54 -5.86
C SER A 359 -20.57 29.64 -5.57
N THR A 360 -21.40 28.88 -6.27
CA THR A 360 -22.87 28.96 -6.17
C THR A 360 -23.45 28.19 -4.99
N ASP A 361 -22.88 27.02 -4.69
CA ASP A 361 -23.42 26.04 -3.74
C ASP A 361 -22.36 25.50 -2.77
N GLY A 362 -21.10 25.94 -2.91
CA GLY A 362 -19.99 25.47 -2.07
C GLY A 362 -19.55 24.04 -2.37
N ALA A 363 -20.05 23.44 -3.46
CA ALA A 363 -19.74 22.05 -3.79
C ALA A 363 -18.23 21.89 -4.09
N VAL A 364 -17.62 20.88 -3.48
CA VAL A 364 -16.18 20.60 -3.58
C VAL A 364 -15.90 19.84 -4.88
N ILE A 365 -14.90 20.31 -5.62
CA ILE A 365 -14.52 19.80 -6.95
C ILE A 365 -13.14 19.17 -6.91
N GLY A 366 -12.29 19.65 -6.01
CA GLY A 366 -11.00 19.08 -5.71
C GLY A 366 -10.56 19.49 -4.33
N GLU A 367 -9.77 18.64 -3.68
CA GLU A 367 -9.30 18.86 -2.31
C GLU A 367 -7.83 18.49 -2.15
N ILE A 368 -7.18 19.17 -1.22
CA ILE A 368 -5.85 18.84 -0.72
C ILE A 368 -5.97 18.73 0.79
N GLU A 369 -5.90 17.49 1.27
CA GLU A 369 -5.88 17.21 2.70
C GLU A 369 -4.47 17.35 3.26
N GLY A 370 -4.39 17.86 4.50
CA GLY A 370 -3.17 17.86 5.29
C GLY A 370 -1.99 18.59 4.64
N LEU A 371 -2.24 19.69 3.93
CA LEU A 371 -1.19 20.48 3.30
C LEU A 371 -0.34 21.17 4.37
N GLY A 372 0.84 20.60 4.66
CA GLY A 372 1.73 21.09 5.71
C GLY A 372 2.32 22.48 5.44
N PRO A 373 2.79 23.19 6.48
CA PRO A 373 3.37 24.52 6.34
C PRO A 373 4.65 24.49 5.48
N GLY A 374 4.78 25.44 4.56
CA GLY A 374 5.92 25.55 3.64
C GLY A 374 5.93 24.50 2.52
N THR A 375 4.91 23.64 2.44
CA THR A 375 4.82 22.58 1.42
C THR A 375 3.93 23.00 0.25
N LYS A 376 4.06 22.29 -0.87
CA LYS A 376 3.19 22.44 -2.04
C LYS A 376 2.62 21.08 -2.43
N ARG A 377 1.37 21.04 -2.88
CA ARG A 377 0.75 19.86 -3.50
C ARG A 377 -0.07 20.28 -4.71
N SER A 378 -0.20 19.41 -5.69
CA SER A 378 -0.98 19.67 -6.90
C SER A 378 -2.27 18.87 -6.88
N ILE A 379 -3.36 19.49 -7.35
CA ILE A 379 -4.61 18.80 -7.66
C ILE A 379 -4.85 18.84 -9.16
N THR A 380 -5.37 17.74 -9.69
CA THR A 380 -5.86 17.68 -11.06
C THR A 380 -7.38 17.67 -11.01
N VAL A 381 -8.00 18.66 -11.64
CA VAL A 381 -9.45 18.87 -11.66
C VAL A 381 -9.91 19.04 -13.10
N ASP A 382 -11.04 18.43 -13.44
CA ASP A 382 -11.71 18.64 -14.73
C ASP A 382 -12.80 19.71 -14.53
N LEU A 383 -12.52 20.94 -14.96
CA LEU A 383 -13.38 22.10 -14.71
C LEU A 383 -14.30 22.37 -15.91
N THR A 384 -15.59 22.59 -15.65
CA THR A 384 -16.55 23.06 -16.66
C THR A 384 -16.73 24.57 -16.57
N PRO A 385 -17.30 25.23 -17.60
CA PRO A 385 -17.62 26.66 -17.53
C PRO A 385 -18.45 27.00 -16.28
N GLY A 386 -17.98 27.96 -15.48
CA GLY A 386 -18.61 28.28 -14.20
C GLY A 386 -17.78 29.23 -13.34
N GLN A 387 -18.33 29.55 -12.15
CA GLN A 387 -17.66 30.35 -11.12
C GLN A 387 -17.16 29.44 -9.99
N TYR A 388 -15.90 29.58 -9.64
CA TYR A 388 -15.23 28.75 -8.65
C TYR A 388 -14.43 29.63 -7.69
N ALA A 389 -14.22 29.14 -6.48
CA ALA A 389 -13.40 29.80 -5.47
C ALA A 389 -12.57 28.75 -4.73
N TRP A 390 -11.53 29.18 -4.04
CA TRP A 390 -10.76 28.34 -3.13
C TRP A 390 -11.23 28.59 -1.71
N ARG A 391 -11.41 27.54 -0.90
CA ARG A 391 -11.56 27.63 0.55
C ARG A 391 -10.34 27.03 1.21
N CYS A 392 -9.74 27.75 2.15
CA CYS A 392 -8.57 27.31 2.88
C CYS A 392 -8.93 27.23 4.35
N LEU A 393 -8.90 26.01 4.89
CA LEU A 393 -9.23 25.70 6.27
C LEU A 393 -7.96 25.29 7.03
N VAL A 394 -7.50 26.14 7.92
CA VAL A 394 -6.46 25.86 8.91
C VAL A 394 -7.14 25.84 10.26
N PRO A 395 -7.32 24.67 10.91
CA PRO A 395 -8.05 24.55 12.16
C PRO A 395 -7.55 25.55 13.22
N GLY A 396 -8.46 26.41 13.71
CA GLY A 396 -8.18 27.40 14.75
C GLY A 396 -7.50 28.70 14.30
N GLU A 397 -7.11 28.82 13.02
CA GLU A 397 -6.33 29.97 12.50
C GLU A 397 -6.99 30.64 11.29
N LEU A 398 -7.45 29.86 10.30
CA LEU A 398 -7.94 30.37 9.02
C LEU A 398 -9.14 29.57 8.53
N ASP A 399 -10.24 30.24 8.22
CA ASP A 399 -11.31 29.72 7.36
C ASP A 399 -11.72 30.85 6.41
N GLN A 400 -11.15 30.83 5.21
CA GLN A 400 -11.31 31.91 4.23
C GLN A 400 -11.62 31.35 2.85
N VAL A 401 -12.50 32.06 2.13
CA VAL A 401 -12.85 31.79 0.74
C VAL A 401 -12.26 32.88 -0.15
N SER A 402 -11.58 32.48 -1.22
CA SER A 402 -11.02 33.40 -2.21
C SER A 402 -12.14 34.13 -2.98
N PRO A 403 -11.85 35.26 -3.64
CA PRO A 403 -12.75 35.78 -4.67
C PRO A 403 -13.06 34.71 -5.71
N ALA A 404 -14.30 34.71 -6.21
CA ALA A 404 -14.71 33.80 -7.27
C ALA A 404 -14.00 34.15 -8.59
N ALA A 405 -13.51 33.14 -9.28
CA ALA A 405 -12.89 33.24 -10.59
C ALA A 405 -13.68 32.44 -11.63
N SER A 406 -13.73 32.98 -12.85
CA SER A 406 -14.47 32.38 -13.96
C SER A 406 -13.61 31.38 -14.72
N VAL A 407 -14.16 30.20 -14.97
CA VAL A 407 -13.60 29.24 -15.91
C VAL A 407 -14.34 29.35 -17.23
N ASN A 408 -13.60 29.57 -18.31
CA ASN A 408 -14.15 29.90 -19.64
C ASN A 408 -13.71 28.88 -20.71
N GLY A 409 -14.50 28.70 -21.77
CA GLY A 409 -14.20 27.79 -22.90
C GLY A 409 -14.63 26.33 -22.67
N GLY A 410 -14.43 25.44 -23.66
CA GLY A 410 -14.68 23.98 -23.54
C GLY A 410 -16.04 23.49 -24.06
N SER A 411 -16.01 22.47 -24.92
CA SER A 411 -17.19 21.79 -25.46
C SER A 411 -17.52 20.52 -24.66
N GLY A 412 -18.60 20.57 -23.86
CA GLY A 412 -19.49 19.43 -23.62
C GLY A 412 -18.97 18.16 -22.93
N GLN A 413 -17.82 18.17 -22.23
CA GLN A 413 -17.50 17.06 -21.32
C GLN A 413 -18.30 17.17 -20.02
N ALA A 414 -18.86 16.04 -19.57
CA ALA A 414 -19.66 15.96 -18.36
C ALA A 414 -18.84 16.47 -17.16
N ALA A 415 -19.43 17.37 -16.38
CA ALA A 415 -18.79 17.87 -15.16
C ALA A 415 -18.43 16.70 -14.25
N VAL A 416 -17.22 16.71 -13.66
CA VAL A 416 -16.97 15.92 -12.45
C VAL A 416 -18.04 16.35 -11.44
N PRO A 417 -18.80 15.40 -10.85
CA PRO A 417 -19.85 15.77 -9.92
C PRO A 417 -19.22 16.43 -8.71
N ALA A 418 -19.35 17.75 -8.62
CA ALA A 418 -19.00 18.50 -7.43
C ALA A 418 -19.85 17.97 -6.27
N VAL A 419 -19.21 17.63 -5.14
CA VAL A 419 -19.87 17.01 -4.01
C VAL A 419 -20.24 18.08 -3.00
N VAL A 420 -21.52 18.14 -2.61
CA VAL A 420 -21.98 19.02 -1.54
C VAL A 420 -21.33 18.57 -0.22
N PRO A 421 -20.63 19.44 0.54
CA PRO A 421 -20.05 19.08 1.84
C PRO A 421 -21.09 18.45 2.79
N VAL A 422 -20.67 17.47 3.58
CA VAL A 422 -21.45 16.94 4.70
C VAL A 422 -20.84 17.45 6.00
N SER A 423 -21.66 17.92 6.93
CA SER A 423 -21.22 18.27 8.28
C SER A 423 -21.53 17.13 9.26
N GLU A 424 -20.86 17.14 10.43
CA GLU A 424 -21.21 16.21 11.53
C GLU A 424 -22.69 16.35 11.92
N LYS A 425 -23.24 17.57 11.86
CA LYS A 425 -24.65 17.85 12.15
C LYS A 425 -25.60 17.15 11.19
N ASP A 426 -25.24 17.06 9.91
CA ASP A 426 -26.05 16.35 8.92
C ASP A 426 -26.09 14.84 9.18
N LEU A 427 -25.04 14.28 9.79
CA LEU A 427 -24.94 12.86 10.14
C LEU A 427 -25.50 12.52 11.53
N GLN A 428 -25.77 13.50 12.39
CA GLN A 428 -26.35 13.28 13.73
C GLN A 428 -27.68 12.53 13.66
N GLY A 429 -28.66 13.05 12.90
CA GLY A 429 -29.99 12.43 12.76
C GLY A 429 -29.93 10.99 12.21
N PRO A 430 -29.22 10.72 11.10
CA PRO A 430 -28.98 9.37 10.61
C PRO A 430 -28.36 8.43 11.66
N THR A 431 -27.38 8.92 12.43
CA THR A 431 -26.67 8.13 13.47
C THR A 431 -27.56 7.81 14.67
N GLU A 432 -28.36 8.78 15.14
CA GLU A 432 -29.36 8.57 16.19
C GLU A 432 -30.43 7.56 15.74
N SER A 433 -30.92 7.68 14.51
CA SER A 433 -31.85 6.73 13.91
C SER A 433 -31.26 5.33 13.75
N TYR A 434 -29.96 5.20 13.49
CA TYR A 434 -29.26 3.92 13.48
C TYR A 434 -29.14 3.33 14.89
N THR A 435 -28.80 4.16 15.87
CA THR A 435 -28.70 3.75 17.28
C THR A 435 -30.03 3.20 17.80
N ALA A 436 -31.16 3.82 17.44
CA ALA A 436 -32.49 3.30 17.76
C ALA A 436 -32.76 1.92 17.12
N TYR A 437 -32.36 1.72 15.87
CA TYR A 437 -32.47 0.43 15.20
C TYR A 437 -31.61 -0.66 15.87
N VAL A 438 -30.39 -0.30 16.31
CA VAL A 438 -29.53 -1.21 17.07
C VAL A 438 -30.20 -1.58 18.41
N ALA A 439 -30.81 -0.62 19.11
CA ALA A 439 -31.52 -0.87 20.36
C ALA A 439 -32.67 -1.89 20.19
N ASP A 440 -33.46 -1.76 19.12
CA ASP A 440 -34.53 -2.71 18.79
C ASP A 440 -33.97 -4.11 18.50
N LYS A 441 -32.86 -4.19 17.76
CA LYS A 441 -32.19 -5.47 17.45
C LYS A 441 -31.57 -6.12 18.68
N LEU A 442 -30.97 -5.35 19.59
CA LEU A 442 -30.47 -5.88 20.86
C LEU A 442 -31.59 -6.41 21.75
N THR A 443 -32.77 -5.77 21.72
CA THR A 443 -33.96 -6.28 22.44
C THR A 443 -34.41 -7.63 21.87
N ALA A 444 -34.44 -7.77 20.55
CA ALA A 444 -34.72 -9.04 19.89
C ALA A 444 -33.63 -10.09 20.21
N LEU A 445 -32.35 -9.71 20.16
CA LEU A 445 -31.22 -10.59 20.45
C LEU A 445 -31.23 -11.09 21.90
N ALA A 446 -31.59 -10.24 22.86
CA ALA A 446 -31.75 -10.64 24.25
C ALA A 446 -32.80 -11.75 24.40
N THR A 447 -33.95 -11.60 23.71
CA THR A 447 -35.00 -12.63 23.68
C THR A 447 -34.50 -13.93 23.03
N GLN A 448 -33.77 -13.83 21.92
CA GLN A 448 -33.28 -14.98 21.16
C GLN A 448 -32.17 -15.75 21.91
N THR A 449 -31.29 -15.04 22.61
CA THR A 449 -30.25 -15.67 23.44
C THR A 449 -30.83 -16.34 24.68
N ASP A 450 -31.91 -15.79 25.26
CA ASP A 450 -32.65 -16.48 26.32
C ASP A 450 -33.31 -17.78 25.81
N GLN A 451 -33.90 -17.74 24.61
CA GLN A 451 -34.45 -18.94 23.97
C GLN A 451 -33.37 -20.00 23.70
N LEU A 452 -32.19 -19.59 23.19
CA LEU A 452 -31.05 -20.48 22.99
C LEU A 452 -30.63 -21.16 24.30
N ARG A 453 -30.46 -20.38 25.37
CA ARG A 453 -30.13 -20.89 26.71
C ARG A 453 -31.20 -21.86 27.23
N ALA A 454 -32.49 -21.55 27.05
CA ALA A 454 -33.59 -22.40 27.47
C ALA A 454 -33.62 -23.75 26.72
N ARG A 455 -33.32 -23.75 25.40
CA ARG A 455 -33.21 -24.98 24.60
C ARG A 455 -32.07 -25.87 25.08
N LEU A 456 -30.90 -25.28 25.35
CA LEU A 456 -29.76 -25.99 25.92
C LEU A 456 -30.07 -26.56 27.31
N ALA A 457 -30.73 -25.79 28.18
CA ALA A 457 -31.14 -26.27 29.50
C ALA A 457 -32.14 -27.45 29.42
N ALA A 458 -32.96 -27.50 28.37
CA ALA A 458 -33.89 -28.60 28.10
C ALA A 458 -33.23 -29.82 27.41
N GLY A 459 -31.94 -29.75 27.06
CA GLY A 459 -31.25 -30.80 26.30
C GLY A 459 -31.60 -30.84 24.80
N ASP A 460 -32.31 -29.85 24.28
CA ASP A 460 -32.75 -29.77 22.88
C ASP A 460 -31.66 -29.15 22.00
N LEU A 461 -30.71 -29.98 21.56
CA LEU A 461 -29.57 -29.55 20.74
C LEU A 461 -30.00 -29.09 19.33
N ASP A 462 -31.00 -29.72 18.71
CA ASP A 462 -31.47 -29.33 17.38
C ASP A 462 -32.22 -27.99 17.43
N GLY A 463 -33.08 -27.81 18.43
CA GLY A 463 -33.71 -26.52 18.71
C GLY A 463 -32.68 -25.43 19.08
N ALA A 464 -31.61 -25.79 19.79
CA ALA A 464 -30.51 -24.86 20.10
C ALA A 464 -29.77 -24.40 18.85
N LYS A 465 -29.51 -25.27 17.86
CA LYS A 465 -28.91 -24.87 16.56
C LYS A 465 -29.76 -23.85 15.81
N ALA A 466 -31.09 -24.04 15.78
CA ALA A 466 -32.00 -23.10 15.15
C ALA A 466 -32.09 -21.76 15.92
N ALA A 467 -32.13 -21.81 17.25
CA ALA A 467 -32.12 -20.63 18.10
C ALA A 467 -30.81 -19.85 17.98
N TRP A 468 -29.67 -20.55 17.92
CA TRP A 468 -28.36 -19.95 17.68
C TRP A 468 -28.32 -19.21 16.35
N LEU A 469 -28.77 -19.83 15.26
CA LEU A 469 -28.77 -19.18 13.94
C LEU A 469 -29.63 -17.91 13.98
N THR A 470 -30.79 -17.96 14.62
CA THR A 470 -31.66 -16.79 14.76
C THR A 470 -30.97 -15.63 15.52
N ALA A 471 -30.26 -15.95 16.60
CA ALA A 471 -29.47 -14.99 17.37
C ALA A 471 -28.29 -14.44 16.55
N GLN A 472 -27.51 -15.31 15.90
CA GLN A 472 -26.36 -14.93 15.07
C GLN A 472 -26.78 -13.98 13.94
N LEU A 473 -27.86 -14.28 13.23
CA LEU A 473 -28.35 -13.41 12.16
C LEU A 473 -28.84 -12.06 12.68
N THR A 474 -29.36 -11.99 13.90
CA THR A 474 -29.76 -10.72 14.52
C THR A 474 -28.55 -9.90 14.95
N TRP A 475 -27.48 -10.56 15.41
CA TRP A 475 -26.19 -9.93 15.65
C TRP A 475 -25.56 -9.38 14.37
N GLN A 476 -25.63 -10.09 13.24
CA GLN A 476 -25.14 -9.54 11.97
C GLN A 476 -25.92 -8.30 11.51
N ARG A 477 -27.23 -8.24 11.80
CA ARG A 477 -28.07 -7.09 11.44
C ARG A 477 -27.68 -5.77 12.11
N ILE A 478 -26.99 -5.78 13.24
CA ILE A 478 -26.50 -4.54 13.90
C ILE A 478 -25.17 -4.03 13.32
N GLY A 479 -24.71 -4.61 12.20
CA GLY A 479 -23.37 -4.51 11.63
C GLY A 479 -22.73 -3.12 11.47
N ALA A 480 -23.45 -1.99 11.49
CA ALA A 480 -22.79 -0.69 11.44
C ALA A 480 -22.17 -0.25 12.78
N ALA A 481 -22.38 -1.01 13.86
CA ALA A 481 -21.86 -0.70 15.19
C ALA A 481 -20.52 -1.40 15.51
N TYR A 482 -19.74 -1.76 14.49
CA TYR A 482 -18.40 -2.36 14.67
C TYR A 482 -17.51 -1.51 15.56
N GLY A 483 -16.78 -2.16 16.47
CA GLY A 483 -15.84 -1.48 17.36
C GLY A 483 -16.49 -0.55 18.38
N SER A 484 -17.78 -0.26 18.28
CA SER A 484 -18.51 0.64 19.18
C SER A 484 -18.80 0.01 20.55
N PHE A 485 -18.74 -1.32 20.65
CA PHE A 485 -19.17 -2.06 21.85
C PHE A 485 -18.04 -2.45 22.80
N GLU A 486 -16.82 -1.99 22.55
CA GLU A 486 -15.63 -2.28 23.38
C GLU A 486 -15.51 -3.79 23.66
N ASP A 487 -15.17 -4.17 24.89
CA ASP A 487 -14.98 -5.56 25.33
C ASP A 487 -16.25 -6.41 25.20
N LEU A 488 -17.46 -5.81 25.28
CA LEU A 488 -18.72 -6.55 25.17
C LEU A 488 -18.96 -7.09 23.76
N GLY A 489 -18.49 -6.37 22.73
CA GLY A 489 -18.55 -6.85 21.35
C GLY A 489 -17.77 -8.15 21.18
N ASN A 490 -16.55 -8.19 21.74
CA ASN A 490 -15.70 -9.39 21.73
C ASN A 490 -16.26 -10.51 22.61
N ALA A 491 -16.86 -10.18 23.75
CA ALA A 491 -17.49 -11.19 24.61
C ALA A 491 -18.68 -11.90 23.92
N ILE A 492 -19.47 -11.16 23.12
CA ILE A 492 -20.68 -11.64 22.44
C ILE A 492 -20.35 -12.38 21.14
N ALA A 493 -19.40 -11.88 20.33
CA ALA A 493 -19.14 -12.42 19.00
C ALA A 493 -17.65 -12.46 18.63
N GLY A 494 -16.78 -12.55 19.63
CA GLY A 494 -15.35 -12.75 19.43
C GLY A 494 -15.06 -14.08 18.74
N LEU A 495 -14.04 -14.05 17.88
CA LEU A 495 -13.53 -15.24 17.21
C LEU A 495 -12.33 -15.81 17.96
N PRO A 496 -12.05 -17.13 17.84
CA PRO A 496 -10.92 -17.74 18.52
C PRO A 496 -9.57 -17.37 17.88
N GLN A 497 -9.56 -16.83 16.66
CA GLN A 497 -8.32 -16.45 15.99
C GLN A 497 -7.71 -15.21 16.66
N GLY A 498 -6.51 -15.36 17.21
CA GLY A 498 -5.80 -14.31 17.96
C GLY A 498 -5.76 -14.56 19.47
N LEU A 499 -6.53 -15.52 19.98
CA LEU A 499 -6.40 -15.98 21.37
C LEU A 499 -5.21 -16.94 21.52
N PRO A 500 -4.41 -16.86 22.60
CA PRO A 500 -3.24 -17.71 22.84
C PRO A 500 -3.51 -19.21 22.69
N GLU A 501 -4.68 -19.67 23.16
CA GLU A 501 -5.06 -21.09 23.12
C GLU A 501 -6.15 -21.40 22.07
N GLY A 502 -6.46 -20.44 21.19
CA GLY A 502 -7.45 -20.61 20.12
C GLY A 502 -8.83 -21.03 20.65
N THR A 503 -9.39 -22.12 20.12
CA THR A 503 -10.71 -22.64 20.54
C THR A 503 -10.72 -23.26 21.93
N ALA A 504 -9.56 -23.52 22.52
CA ALA A 504 -9.43 -24.00 23.90
C ALA A 504 -9.32 -22.86 24.93
N ASP A 505 -9.14 -21.61 24.46
CA ASP A 505 -8.90 -20.47 25.32
C ASP A 505 -10.12 -20.14 26.19
N PRO A 506 -9.95 -19.87 27.49
CA PRO A 506 -11.07 -19.46 28.36
C PRO A 506 -11.70 -18.14 27.94
N GLY A 507 -10.98 -17.30 27.19
CA GLY A 507 -11.49 -16.08 26.56
C GLY A 507 -12.37 -16.32 25.34
N PHE A 508 -12.46 -17.55 24.81
CA PHE A 508 -13.36 -17.86 23.71
C PHE A 508 -14.80 -18.04 24.22
N THR A 509 -15.60 -16.98 24.16
CA THR A 509 -16.99 -16.93 24.65
C THR A 509 -17.99 -16.55 23.54
N GLY A 510 -19.27 -16.38 23.91
CA GLY A 510 -20.26 -15.79 23.02
C GLY A 510 -20.83 -16.72 21.95
N LEU A 511 -21.40 -16.12 20.90
CA LEU A 511 -22.11 -16.78 19.80
C LEU A 511 -21.22 -17.81 19.09
N HIS A 512 -19.99 -17.46 18.73
CA HIS A 512 -19.06 -18.36 18.05
C HIS A 512 -18.56 -19.50 18.94
N ARG A 513 -18.47 -19.30 20.26
CA ARG A 513 -18.16 -20.39 21.19
C ARG A 513 -19.32 -21.39 21.30
N VAL A 514 -20.56 -20.90 21.33
CA VAL A 514 -21.75 -21.76 21.34
C VAL A 514 -21.87 -22.52 20.00
N GLU A 515 -21.63 -21.83 18.88
CA GLU A 515 -21.53 -22.42 17.55
C GLU A 515 -20.53 -23.58 17.53
N PHE A 516 -19.28 -23.33 17.91
CA PHE A 516 -18.25 -24.35 17.95
C PHE A 516 -18.72 -25.59 18.70
N GLY A 517 -19.29 -25.41 19.89
CA GLY A 517 -19.81 -26.50 20.70
C GLY A 517 -20.93 -27.30 20.05
N LEU A 518 -21.95 -26.63 19.49
CA LEU A 518 -23.13 -27.24 18.87
C LEU A 518 -22.78 -28.09 17.64
N TRP A 519 -21.72 -27.73 16.90
CA TRP A 519 -21.29 -28.43 15.69
C TRP A 519 -20.08 -29.35 15.89
N HIS A 520 -19.44 -29.34 17.06
CA HIS A 520 -18.31 -30.23 17.41
C HIS A 520 -18.62 -31.23 18.53
N GLY A 521 -19.91 -31.47 18.82
CA GLY A 521 -20.35 -32.60 19.64
C GLY A 521 -20.32 -32.39 21.15
N GLN A 522 -20.24 -31.14 21.63
CA GLN A 522 -20.38 -30.84 23.06
C GLN A 522 -21.82 -31.03 23.54
N GLY A 523 -21.99 -31.54 24.75
CA GLY A 523 -23.31 -31.79 25.33
C GLY A 523 -24.03 -30.50 25.76
N ALA A 524 -25.36 -30.55 25.85
CA ALA A 524 -26.17 -29.39 26.22
C ALA A 524 -25.81 -28.83 27.63
N ALA A 525 -25.45 -29.71 28.57
CA ALA A 525 -25.00 -29.33 29.91
C ALA A 525 -23.69 -28.51 29.90
N GLU A 526 -22.78 -28.79 28.96
CA GLU A 526 -21.52 -28.05 28.80
C GLU A 526 -21.75 -26.66 28.21
N LEU A 527 -22.72 -26.53 27.29
CA LEU A 527 -23.02 -25.28 26.59
C LEU A 527 -23.96 -24.35 27.35
N THR A 528 -24.78 -24.88 28.24
CA THR A 528 -25.73 -24.10 29.05
C THR A 528 -25.07 -22.93 29.80
N PRO A 529 -23.96 -23.09 30.55
CA PRO A 529 -23.31 -21.96 31.22
C PRO A 529 -22.73 -20.92 30.24
N ILE A 530 -22.29 -21.34 29.05
CA ILE A 530 -21.77 -20.44 28.02
C ILE A 530 -22.91 -19.60 27.42
N ALA A 531 -24.04 -20.22 27.11
CA ALA A 531 -25.22 -19.53 26.60
C ALA A 531 -25.85 -18.60 27.66
N ALA A 532 -25.77 -18.97 28.95
CA ALA A 532 -26.17 -18.08 30.04
C ALA A 532 -25.32 -16.81 30.10
N LYS A 533 -23.99 -16.97 30.06
CA LYS A 533 -23.07 -15.82 30.00
C LYS A 533 -23.30 -14.96 28.76
N LEU A 534 -23.48 -15.57 27.59
CA LEU A 534 -23.81 -14.84 26.35
C LEU A 534 -25.07 -13.98 26.52
N HIS A 535 -26.13 -14.52 27.12
CA HIS A 535 -27.36 -13.76 27.37
C HIS A 535 -27.12 -12.57 28.32
N GLU A 536 -26.35 -12.77 29.40
CA GLU A 536 -25.96 -11.70 30.32
C GLU A 536 -25.13 -10.61 29.62
N ASP A 537 -24.18 -10.98 28.75
CA ASP A 537 -23.35 -10.03 28.01
C ASP A 537 -24.22 -9.20 27.02
N VAL A 538 -25.23 -9.82 26.39
CA VAL A 538 -26.19 -9.11 25.53
C VAL A 538 -27.06 -8.14 26.33
N LEU A 539 -27.55 -8.52 27.51
CA LEU A 539 -28.29 -7.61 28.40
C LEU A 539 -27.41 -6.44 28.88
N ALA A 540 -26.15 -6.72 29.21
CA ALA A 540 -25.18 -5.70 29.60
C ALA A 540 -24.94 -4.71 28.46
N LEU A 541 -24.80 -5.20 27.22
CA LEU A 541 -24.67 -4.33 26.05
C LEU A 541 -25.93 -3.49 25.81
N GLN A 542 -27.12 -4.08 25.92
CA GLN A 542 -28.38 -3.35 25.80
C GLN A 542 -28.47 -2.20 26.81
N GLN A 543 -28.07 -2.44 28.07
CA GLN A 543 -28.06 -1.41 29.12
C GLN A 543 -27.01 -0.34 28.88
N LYS A 544 -25.85 -0.71 28.33
CA LYS A 544 -24.73 0.20 28.08
C LYS A 544 -24.95 1.07 26.82
N LEU A 545 -25.73 0.61 25.84
CA LEU A 545 -25.90 1.26 24.54
C LEU A 545 -26.15 2.79 24.62
N PRO A 546 -27.02 3.33 25.50
CA PRO A 546 -27.27 4.77 25.57
C PRO A 546 -26.05 5.62 25.97
N THR A 547 -25.01 4.99 26.54
CA THR A 547 -23.77 5.65 26.97
C THR A 547 -22.64 5.55 25.94
N ILE A 548 -22.81 4.70 24.92
CA ILE A 548 -21.81 4.47 23.87
C ILE A 548 -21.85 5.65 22.90
N LYS A 549 -20.71 6.33 22.76
CA LYS A 549 -20.55 7.40 21.78
C LYS A 549 -20.11 6.81 20.46
N THR A 550 -21.01 6.80 19.48
CA THR A 550 -20.68 6.44 18.10
C THR A 550 -20.19 7.68 17.36
N ASP A 551 -19.04 7.59 16.68
CA ASP A 551 -18.61 8.65 15.78
C ASP A 551 -19.59 8.70 14.59
N VAL A 552 -20.19 9.87 14.35
CA VAL A 552 -21.13 10.06 13.24
C VAL A 552 -20.46 9.83 11.88
N LYS A 553 -19.13 9.94 11.80
CA LYS A 553 -18.30 9.70 10.61
C LYS A 553 -18.22 8.23 10.23
N ASP A 554 -18.49 7.32 11.17
CA ASP A 554 -18.43 5.89 10.88
C ASP A 554 -19.61 5.45 10.01
N LEU A 555 -20.80 6.02 10.20
CA LEU A 555 -22.02 5.51 9.55
C LEU A 555 -21.92 5.44 8.01
N PRO A 556 -21.37 6.45 7.29
CA PRO A 556 -21.10 6.32 5.87
C PRO A 556 -20.10 5.22 5.48
N LEU A 557 -19.04 5.01 6.28
CA LEU A 557 -18.04 3.95 6.05
C LEU A 557 -18.70 2.57 6.08
N ARG A 558 -19.61 2.36 7.04
CA ARG A 558 -20.30 1.09 7.26
C ARG A 558 -21.19 0.66 6.09
N ALA A 559 -21.66 1.61 5.27
CA ALA A 559 -22.43 1.29 4.07
C ALA A 559 -21.64 0.40 3.09
N HIS A 560 -20.30 0.41 3.13
CA HIS A 560 -19.44 -0.45 2.35
C HIS A 560 -18.85 -1.60 3.18
N GLU A 561 -18.31 -1.29 4.37
CA GLU A 561 -17.51 -2.24 5.15
C GLU A 561 -18.27 -3.49 5.60
N ILE A 562 -19.58 -3.38 5.88
CA ILE A 562 -20.41 -4.52 6.32
C ILE A 562 -20.29 -5.69 5.33
N LEU A 563 -20.48 -5.42 4.03
CA LEU A 563 -20.39 -6.43 2.98
C LEU A 563 -18.95 -6.78 2.59
N GLU A 564 -18.01 -5.86 2.82
CA GLU A 564 -16.59 -6.13 2.60
C GLU A 564 -16.13 -7.22 3.59
N ASP A 565 -16.60 -7.15 4.83
CA ASP A 565 -16.36 -8.16 5.84
C ASP A 565 -16.97 -9.52 5.49
N SER A 566 -18.19 -9.55 4.95
CA SER A 566 -18.78 -10.78 4.43
C SER A 566 -17.91 -11.39 3.33
N LEU A 567 -17.32 -10.57 2.46
CA LEU A 567 -16.40 -11.04 1.41
C LEU A 567 -15.07 -11.56 1.99
N ARG A 568 -14.45 -10.81 2.89
CA ARG A 568 -13.10 -11.07 3.41
C ARG A 568 -13.06 -12.19 4.44
N ARG A 569 -14.12 -12.36 5.23
CA ARG A 569 -14.16 -13.29 6.36
C ARG A 569 -15.26 -14.33 6.22
N GLY A 570 -16.50 -13.90 6.01
CA GLY A 570 -17.69 -14.77 5.99
C GLY A 570 -17.63 -15.84 4.90
N LEU A 571 -17.69 -15.42 3.63
CA LEU A 571 -17.71 -16.32 2.47
C LEU A 571 -16.38 -17.07 2.23
N MET A 572 -15.30 -16.64 2.89
CA MET A 572 -14.03 -17.38 2.94
C MET A 572 -14.02 -18.46 4.03
N GLY A 573 -15.06 -18.52 4.88
CA GLY A 573 -15.19 -19.48 5.98
C GLY A 573 -14.29 -19.19 7.18
N LEU A 574 -13.74 -17.97 7.29
CA LEU A 574 -12.81 -17.62 8.38
C LEU A 574 -13.54 -17.40 9.72
N SER A 575 -14.81 -16.99 9.67
CA SER A 575 -15.65 -16.81 10.86
C SER A 575 -16.48 -18.04 11.23
N ASP A 576 -16.63 -19.02 10.33
CA ASP A 576 -17.47 -20.20 10.50
C ASP A 576 -16.85 -21.17 11.53
N GLN A 577 -17.56 -21.42 12.63
CA GLN A 577 -17.16 -22.41 13.65
C GLN A 577 -17.91 -23.73 13.50
N GLY A 578 -18.42 -24.02 12.30
CA GLY A 578 -18.97 -25.30 11.90
C GLY A 578 -20.45 -25.24 11.51
N ALA A 579 -21.13 -24.11 11.69
CA ALA A 579 -22.55 -23.99 11.35
C ALA A 579 -22.80 -23.98 9.84
N GLY A 580 -21.82 -23.59 9.03
CA GLY A 580 -21.99 -23.47 7.59
C GLY A 580 -22.90 -22.30 7.19
N ALA A 581 -23.01 -21.28 8.04
CA ALA A 581 -24.03 -20.23 7.98
C ALA A 581 -23.62 -18.98 7.18
N ALA A 582 -22.44 -18.96 6.55
CA ALA A 582 -21.88 -17.76 5.92
C ALA A 582 -22.81 -17.10 4.89
N TYR A 583 -23.57 -17.88 4.12
CA TYR A 583 -24.55 -17.34 3.17
C TYR A 583 -25.74 -16.66 3.85
N ALA A 584 -26.23 -17.23 4.95
CA ALA A 584 -27.33 -16.66 5.72
C ALA A 584 -26.86 -15.39 6.46
N GLU A 585 -25.65 -15.41 7.01
CA GLU A 585 -25.02 -14.25 7.64
C GLU A 585 -24.79 -13.12 6.62
N THR A 586 -24.29 -13.44 5.42
CA THR A 586 -24.16 -12.44 4.35
C THR A 586 -25.52 -11.85 3.95
N ALA A 587 -26.61 -12.63 4.02
CA ALA A 587 -27.95 -12.10 3.75
C ALA A 587 -28.41 -11.13 4.86
N ALA A 588 -28.08 -11.41 6.12
CA ALA A 588 -28.29 -10.49 7.23
C ALA A 588 -27.43 -9.22 7.09
N ASP A 589 -26.22 -9.31 6.57
CA ASP A 589 -25.35 -8.17 6.25
C ASP A 589 -25.93 -7.30 5.12
N VAL A 590 -26.60 -7.89 4.14
CA VAL A 590 -27.36 -7.13 3.12
C VAL A 590 -28.52 -6.37 3.77
N GLU A 591 -29.24 -6.97 4.73
CA GLU A 591 -30.29 -6.27 5.49
C GLU A 591 -29.70 -5.11 6.33
N ALA A 592 -28.56 -5.34 7.00
CA ALA A 592 -27.86 -4.31 7.77
C ALA A 592 -27.42 -3.14 6.89
N THR A 593 -26.86 -3.46 5.72
CA THR A 593 -26.43 -2.47 4.72
C THR A 593 -27.60 -1.63 4.24
N ASN A 594 -28.74 -2.25 3.90
CA ASN A 594 -29.95 -1.50 3.54
C ASN A 594 -30.44 -0.59 4.67
N ALA A 595 -30.37 -1.04 5.94
CA ALA A 595 -30.74 -0.21 7.08
C ALA A 595 -29.84 1.04 7.20
N VAL A 596 -28.55 0.93 6.90
CA VAL A 596 -27.64 2.10 6.82
C VAL A 596 -28.05 3.01 5.66
N LEU A 597 -28.25 2.45 4.47
CA LEU A 597 -28.62 3.22 3.27
C LEU A 597 -29.93 4.00 3.43
N ASP A 598 -30.92 3.41 4.11
CA ASP A 598 -32.21 4.07 4.38
C ASP A 598 -32.03 5.36 5.19
N ARG A 599 -31.07 5.38 6.12
CA ARG A 599 -30.79 6.54 6.99
C ARG A 599 -29.94 7.60 6.30
N LEU A 600 -29.14 7.19 5.32
CA LEU A 600 -28.32 8.08 4.50
C LEU A 600 -29.06 8.56 3.23
N ALA A 601 -30.29 8.10 2.99
CA ALA A 601 -30.99 8.22 1.71
C ALA A 601 -31.12 9.67 1.22
N ASP A 602 -31.49 10.60 2.10
CA ASP A 602 -31.65 12.01 1.74
C ASP A 602 -30.30 12.65 1.37
N LEU A 603 -29.26 12.37 2.16
CA LEU A 603 -27.92 12.88 1.91
C LEU A 603 -27.31 12.33 0.62
N LEU A 604 -27.55 11.05 0.33
CA LEU A 604 -27.12 10.39 -0.90
C LEU A 604 -27.88 10.91 -2.11
N THR A 605 -29.20 11.02 -2.03
CA THR A 605 -30.04 11.46 -3.15
C THR A 605 -29.74 12.90 -3.55
N ALA A 606 -29.46 13.77 -2.57
CA ALA A 606 -29.06 15.16 -2.83
C ALA A 606 -27.73 15.29 -3.59
N ARG A 607 -26.84 14.29 -3.50
CA ARG A 607 -25.49 14.33 -4.10
C ARG A 607 -25.38 13.48 -5.36
N ARG A 608 -26.00 12.29 -5.34
CA ARG A 608 -25.95 11.27 -6.40
C ARG A 608 -27.27 10.51 -6.47
N PRO A 609 -28.30 11.06 -7.16
CA PRO A 609 -29.63 10.47 -7.21
C PRO A 609 -29.68 9.09 -7.91
N ASP A 610 -28.68 8.77 -8.73
CA ASP A 610 -28.53 7.47 -9.40
C ASP A 610 -27.97 6.36 -8.51
N LEU A 611 -27.25 6.73 -7.45
CA LEU A 611 -26.46 5.81 -6.65
C LEU A 611 -27.34 4.88 -5.81
N LEU A 612 -28.29 5.44 -5.05
CA LEU A 612 -29.12 4.66 -4.13
C LEU A 612 -30.03 3.65 -4.85
N PRO A 613 -30.73 3.98 -5.96
CA PRO A 613 -31.48 2.99 -6.74
C PRO A 613 -30.60 1.86 -7.29
N LYS A 614 -29.40 2.20 -7.79
CA LYS A 614 -28.45 1.21 -8.32
C LYS A 614 -27.96 0.26 -7.22
N ALA A 615 -27.54 0.81 -6.07
CA ALA A 615 -27.09 0.03 -4.94
C ALA A 615 -28.18 -0.93 -4.44
N ARG A 616 -29.43 -0.45 -4.29
CA ARG A 616 -30.57 -1.28 -3.87
C ARG A 616 -30.87 -2.41 -4.85
N ALA A 617 -30.81 -2.15 -6.16
CA ALA A 617 -31.00 -3.19 -7.18
C ALA A 617 -29.94 -4.30 -7.05
N GLN A 618 -28.67 -3.92 -6.92
CA GLN A 618 -27.57 -4.88 -6.75
C GLN A 618 -27.65 -5.65 -5.43
N LEU A 619 -28.04 -5.00 -4.33
CA LEU A 619 -28.28 -5.65 -3.05
C LEU A 619 -29.45 -6.64 -3.12
N SER A 620 -30.52 -6.31 -3.84
CA SER A 620 -31.64 -7.24 -4.09
C SER A 620 -31.19 -8.47 -4.88
N GLU A 621 -30.44 -8.27 -5.96
CA GLU A 621 -29.87 -9.37 -6.75
C GLU A 621 -28.92 -10.22 -5.90
N LEU A 622 -28.09 -9.59 -5.06
CA LEU A 622 -27.23 -10.30 -4.12
C LEU A 622 -28.06 -11.14 -3.15
N ALA A 623 -29.07 -10.56 -2.49
CA ALA A 623 -29.94 -11.27 -1.56
C ALA A 623 -30.60 -12.50 -2.20
N GLU A 624 -31.15 -12.38 -3.41
CA GLU A 624 -31.70 -13.52 -4.17
C GLU A 624 -30.64 -14.60 -4.45
N SER A 625 -29.39 -14.19 -4.73
CA SER A 625 -28.29 -15.12 -4.92
C SER A 625 -27.76 -15.74 -3.63
N LEU A 626 -28.22 -15.34 -2.44
CA LEU A 626 -27.83 -15.95 -1.17
C LEU A 626 -28.87 -16.97 -0.69
N GLN A 627 -30.14 -16.80 -1.07
CA GLN A 627 -31.24 -17.62 -0.59
C GLN A 627 -31.01 -19.12 -0.78
N GLY A 628 -31.23 -19.89 0.30
CA GLY A 628 -31.18 -21.36 0.31
C GLY A 628 -29.79 -21.97 0.09
N ARG A 629 -28.72 -21.16 0.04
CA ARG A 629 -27.36 -21.64 -0.20
C ARG A 629 -26.64 -21.96 1.10
N THR A 630 -25.68 -22.87 0.99
CA THR A 630 -24.81 -23.33 2.06
C THR A 630 -23.35 -23.23 1.64
N ASN A 631 -22.42 -23.39 2.58
CA ASN A 631 -20.98 -23.35 2.30
C ASN A 631 -20.50 -24.45 1.33
N SER A 632 -21.33 -25.46 1.05
CA SER A 632 -21.09 -26.50 0.04
C SER A 632 -21.65 -26.16 -1.35
N ALA A 633 -22.02 -24.91 -1.61
CA ALA A 633 -22.57 -24.49 -2.90
C ALA A 633 -21.62 -24.80 -4.08
N PRO A 634 -22.16 -25.21 -5.26
CA PRO A 634 -21.37 -25.42 -6.46
C PRO A 634 -20.49 -24.21 -6.81
N LEU A 635 -19.32 -24.45 -7.42
CA LEU A 635 -18.38 -23.38 -7.77
C LEU A 635 -19.06 -22.26 -8.58
N ALA A 636 -19.93 -22.59 -9.53
CA ALA A 636 -20.65 -21.61 -10.34
C ALA A 636 -21.55 -20.69 -9.49
N ASP A 637 -22.19 -21.22 -8.44
CA ASP A 637 -23.00 -20.42 -7.52
C ASP A 637 -22.14 -19.54 -6.62
N ARG A 638 -21.00 -20.07 -6.14
CA ARG A 638 -20.03 -19.27 -5.38
C ARG A 638 -19.50 -18.09 -6.19
N GLN A 639 -19.15 -18.33 -7.45
CA GLN A 639 -18.70 -17.28 -8.39
C GLN A 639 -19.80 -16.25 -8.66
N ARG A 640 -21.06 -16.69 -8.82
CA ARG A 640 -22.20 -15.79 -9.02
C ARG A 640 -22.42 -14.86 -7.82
N VAL A 641 -22.36 -15.41 -6.60
CA VAL A 641 -22.49 -14.63 -5.37
C VAL A 641 -21.32 -13.65 -5.23
N GLN A 642 -20.08 -14.10 -5.41
CA GLN A 642 -18.91 -13.22 -5.35
C GLN A 642 -18.97 -12.10 -6.39
N SER A 643 -19.46 -12.39 -7.61
CA SER A 643 -19.63 -11.36 -8.66
C SER A 643 -20.68 -10.32 -8.28
N ARG A 644 -21.84 -10.74 -7.74
CA ARG A 644 -22.90 -9.83 -7.29
C ARG A 644 -22.46 -9.00 -6.09
N LEU A 645 -21.77 -9.62 -5.14
CA LEU A 645 -21.18 -8.96 -3.98
C LEU A 645 -20.13 -7.93 -4.39
N GLY A 646 -19.23 -8.28 -5.31
CA GLY A 646 -18.24 -7.35 -5.86
C GLY A 646 -18.89 -6.15 -6.56
N ALA A 647 -19.93 -6.38 -7.36
CA ALA A 647 -20.65 -5.30 -8.05
C ALA A 647 -21.38 -4.35 -7.07
N ALA A 648 -21.95 -4.89 -6.00
CA ALA A 648 -22.54 -4.10 -4.92
C ALA A 648 -21.46 -3.31 -4.17
N LEU A 649 -20.35 -3.95 -3.78
CA LEU A 649 -19.23 -3.30 -3.08
C LEU A 649 -18.61 -2.16 -3.89
N GLU A 650 -18.42 -2.36 -5.20
CA GLU A 650 -17.93 -1.31 -6.10
C GLU A 650 -18.86 -0.09 -6.09
N THR A 651 -20.18 -0.30 -6.13
CA THR A 651 -21.13 0.82 -6.08
C THR A 651 -21.18 1.47 -4.70
N LEU A 652 -21.17 0.68 -3.62
CA LEU A 652 -21.19 1.18 -2.24
C LEU A 652 -19.90 1.94 -1.87
N SER A 653 -18.77 1.64 -2.52
CA SER A 653 -17.48 2.29 -2.26
C SER A 653 -17.48 3.82 -2.48
N ALA A 654 -18.43 4.34 -3.24
CA ALA A 654 -18.59 5.78 -3.44
C ALA A 654 -19.18 6.50 -2.22
N ILE A 655 -19.93 5.80 -1.35
CA ILE A 655 -20.68 6.40 -0.25
C ILE A 655 -19.78 7.07 0.79
N PRO A 656 -18.70 6.43 1.29
CA PRO A 656 -17.78 7.04 2.24
C PRO A 656 -17.26 8.40 1.77
N THR A 657 -16.77 8.49 0.54
CA THR A 657 -16.24 9.74 -0.04
C THR A 657 -17.34 10.79 -0.25
N LEU A 658 -18.52 10.37 -0.72
CA LEU A 658 -19.64 11.29 -0.96
C LEU A 658 -20.18 11.93 0.32
N LEU A 659 -20.09 11.22 1.45
CA LEU A 659 -20.61 11.68 2.74
C LEU A 659 -19.52 11.96 3.77
N GLU A 660 -18.28 12.02 3.33
CA GLU A 660 -17.16 12.40 4.15
C GLU A 660 -17.41 13.80 4.74
N VAL A 661 -17.23 13.86 6.06
CA VAL A 661 -17.41 15.11 6.80
C VAL A 661 -16.31 16.06 6.38
N ARG A 662 -16.70 17.12 5.68
CA ARG A 662 -15.83 18.24 5.31
C ARG A 662 -16.27 19.44 6.13
N ALA A 663 -15.33 20.29 6.53
CA ALA A 663 -15.69 21.52 7.23
C ALA A 663 -16.65 22.36 6.37
N ALA A 664 -17.91 22.43 6.81
CA ALA A 664 -19.00 23.12 6.11
C ALA A 664 -18.87 24.64 6.19
#